data_AF-A0A974NDV5-F1
#
_entry.id   AF-A0A974NDV5-F1
#
_cell.length_a   1.000
_cell.length_b   1.000
_cell.length_c   1.000
_cell.angle_alpha   90.00
_cell.angle_beta   90.00
_cell.angle_gamma   90.00
#
_symmetry.space_group_name_H-M   'P 1'
#
loop_
_entity.id
_entity.type
_entity.pdbx_description
1 polymer ?
#
loop_
_entity_poly.entity_id
_entity_poly.type
_entity_poly.pdbx_seq_one_letter_code
_entity_poly.pdbx_strand_id
1 'polypeptide(L)'
;MSDNDSISQKHFGNGDNFLIYNVQKDIDSSHFKIAINRILRLLSEYHVESAKDRIIALKQTANLTDELSSLLDVVELKAKIADYEKIPDNIRAQLIEALNKETGDWERDIILSVLISIELTINKDDAIFRIKKEEKLGIYTKEIYYSFLATREELCEVYQENYLNFSQEEFFGLFSGITKLNDFELATDIARKFNEIFPDSYNASLCLLWSRYNSLVVATDQTWLLTYSQKKEAEKLIKEAIKKIKETSGDNLILFIIAQGLKKAFADLDYKDLDKTCWRYIDKLERYYVYCQDYIKYLEKLNNPAEEKDFLECHAVVINGKVTISQLFILVFRSSPKEITNILDSYEIEFDTDNELEKEFFSILLLCCSYIDNLDKQKKLHTQTQSLINKYKEQLKQINQEYLRKFIHELIIKKEYVLACKILEILLPEHDLWASPLVLLYVQALLDSRSMKTLNELLKQINNEGNDYLYQAQAIVFERQGNLKDAISSIQKAIKINSQVQEYWQSLLMLCHKDKLPDSEVSKILDDIPESFIKEPTQFASSLLFEIARIGNFKKTEHYLIKWFIQSPENSARYLMNIWVNLLSFRKDSENQYSDTVDDCIKAVQYIKNGKKLTQLIVKEYKGNSPYILSDETPIGKALLLGLKEKKIIDPLIEIELLKELKPFIAALHISVEIRQLKNDGTDFFGVVNFDENNPEKALKKIQEIMVYQNNKLDGKKELLANNDIPMLLKAPLFQRDCSVKKAIDLLRSQDVYKHALFDLGIEDPKEVIVDLYTICYLVITGLISGIGNIDVKFYISLETKLEIDNFINYINKGSYAGFIPFLDKEQPVSMITASDFKQQQQFVVDGLQIFLEHSEVLFPNLIDTRLVALEDYDPILFSTVQIVVSTKKPWLCCDGALSAIFHNEGEIIVNAASFLSNLNAESSHKSKMLGLYLCVETKLPFPLLYEDITELLASINPENHLLASKLIRNTCIDLVFGSRTTTFFIQLIFSILNIESIYLEHVFNGILESVIYSSIGNNIILNVEEKFAIFLNVVARDINNNEFYLKKLSYLGTKFAKGHFMDVVYINKCIQNINLKGQNSK
;
A
#
# COMPACT_ATOMS: atom_id res chain seq x y z
N MET A 1 -99.71 22.99 -2.34
CA MET A 1 -99.54 24.25 -3.09
C MET A 1 -98.81 23.92 -4.37
N SER A 2 -99.52 24.12 -5.49
CA SER A 2 -99.05 24.64 -6.80
C SER A 2 -97.72 24.17 -7.41
N ASP A 3 -97.89 23.56 -8.59
CA ASP A 3 -97.30 23.85 -9.91
C ASP A 3 -95.77 23.81 -10.09
N ASN A 4 -95.24 22.84 -10.85
CA ASN A 4 -95.16 22.72 -12.32
C ASN A 4 -94.21 23.74 -12.97
N ASP A 5 -93.10 23.23 -13.51
CA ASP A 5 -92.55 23.74 -14.76
C ASP A 5 -92.03 22.57 -15.62
N SER A 6 -92.60 22.48 -16.81
CA SER A 6 -92.34 21.51 -17.86
C SER A 6 -91.04 21.82 -18.60
N ILE A 7 -90.29 20.82 -19.06
CA ILE A 7 -89.45 20.97 -20.27
C ILE A 7 -89.59 19.78 -21.22
N SER A 8 -89.88 20.16 -22.47
CA SER A 8 -90.11 19.42 -23.69
C SER A 8 -88.90 18.69 -24.26
N GLN A 9 -89.17 17.62 -25.02
CA GLN A 9 -88.19 16.89 -25.84
C GLN A 9 -88.33 17.28 -27.32
N LYS A 10 -87.20 17.46 -28.03
CA LYS A 10 -87.15 17.52 -29.51
C LYS A 10 -86.11 16.53 -30.04
N HIS A 11 -86.56 15.67 -30.96
CA HIS A 11 -85.79 14.67 -31.67
C HIS A 11 -85.28 15.18 -33.02
N PHE A 12 -84.11 14.69 -33.45
CA PHE A 12 -83.65 14.68 -34.84
C PHE A 12 -83.00 13.31 -35.15
N GLY A 13 -83.71 12.42 -35.85
CA GLY A 13 -83.12 11.23 -36.49
C GLY A 13 -83.75 9.87 -36.12
N ASN A 14 -83.88 9.03 -37.14
CA ASN A 14 -84.70 7.80 -37.22
C ASN A 14 -84.22 6.65 -36.31
N GLY A 15 -85.07 6.25 -35.37
CA GLY A 15 -84.96 4.98 -34.67
C GLY A 15 -86.30 4.66 -34.01
N ASP A 16 -86.98 3.65 -34.53
CA ASP A 16 -88.34 3.28 -34.16
C ASP A 16 -88.48 2.95 -32.66
N ASN A 17 -89.58 3.41 -32.07
CA ASN A 17 -90.08 2.92 -30.79
C ASN A 17 -90.51 1.46 -30.94
N PHE A 18 -89.60 0.54 -30.62
CA PHE A 18 -89.96 -0.84 -30.34
C PHE A 18 -90.19 -1.01 -28.84
N LEU A 19 -91.48 -1.03 -28.46
CA LEU A 19 -91.96 -1.73 -27.28
C LEU A 19 -91.52 -3.20 -27.40
N ILE A 20 -90.39 -3.56 -26.80
CA ILE A 20 -89.98 -4.96 -26.63
C ILE A 20 -90.00 -5.28 -25.15
N TYR A 21 -90.87 -6.25 -24.85
CA TYR A 21 -91.00 -6.99 -23.61
C TYR A 21 -89.66 -7.25 -22.92
N ASN A 22 -89.68 -7.10 -21.59
CA ASN A 22 -88.72 -7.71 -20.67
C ASN A 22 -88.39 -9.14 -21.10
N VAL A 23 -87.20 -9.31 -21.66
CA VAL A 23 -86.33 -10.42 -21.33
C VAL A 23 -85.03 -9.77 -20.90
N GLN A 24 -84.94 -9.39 -19.62
CA GLN A 24 -83.64 -9.38 -18.96
C GLN A 24 -83.15 -10.82 -19.08
N LYS A 25 -82.37 -11.12 -20.12
CA LYS A 25 -81.54 -12.32 -20.09
C LYS A 25 -80.63 -12.11 -18.89
N ASP A 26 -80.84 -12.89 -17.85
CA ASP A 26 -79.83 -13.09 -16.82
C ASP A 26 -78.49 -13.25 -17.53
N ILE A 27 -77.54 -12.39 -17.17
CA ILE A 27 -76.17 -12.52 -17.66
C ILE A 27 -75.71 -13.90 -17.19
N ASP A 28 -75.42 -14.79 -18.13
CA ASP A 28 -75.11 -16.19 -17.88
C ASP A 28 -74.03 -16.32 -16.78
N SER A 29 -74.28 -17.19 -15.79
CA SER A 29 -73.43 -17.37 -14.59
C SER A 29 -71.97 -17.71 -14.93
N SER A 30 -71.74 -18.24 -16.13
CA SER A 30 -70.43 -18.48 -16.74
C SER A 30 -69.54 -17.22 -16.85
N HIS A 31 -70.10 -16.03 -17.08
CA HIS A 31 -69.35 -14.78 -17.22
C HIS A 31 -68.88 -14.23 -15.87
N PHE A 32 -69.68 -14.42 -14.81
CA PHE A 32 -69.28 -14.05 -13.45
C PHE A 32 -68.28 -15.03 -12.85
N LYS A 33 -68.33 -16.32 -13.20
CA LYS A 33 -67.32 -17.31 -12.78
C LYS A 33 -65.91 -16.90 -13.24
N ILE A 34 -65.76 -16.39 -14.46
CA ILE A 34 -64.49 -15.87 -14.97
C ILE A 34 -64.05 -14.61 -14.19
N ALA A 35 -64.99 -13.72 -13.88
CA ALA A 35 -64.71 -12.50 -13.12
C ALA A 35 -64.31 -12.78 -11.67
N ILE A 36 -65.01 -13.70 -10.99
CA ILE A 36 -64.71 -14.13 -9.62
C ILE A 36 -63.39 -14.90 -9.57
N ASN A 37 -63.13 -15.82 -10.51
CA ASN A 37 -61.82 -16.49 -10.59
C ASN A 37 -60.68 -15.48 -10.82
N ARG A 38 -60.92 -14.40 -11.59
CA ARG A 38 -59.94 -13.30 -11.72
C ARG A 38 -59.74 -12.55 -10.42
N ILE A 39 -60.78 -12.33 -9.61
CA ILE A 39 -60.66 -11.71 -8.29
C ILE A 39 -59.90 -12.61 -7.32
N LEU A 40 -60.26 -13.90 -7.25
CA LEU A 40 -59.56 -14.89 -6.44
C LEU A 40 -58.09 -15.01 -6.83
N ARG A 41 -57.81 -14.94 -8.14
CA ARG A 41 -56.45 -14.88 -8.66
C ARG A 41 -55.72 -13.60 -8.21
N LEU A 42 -56.34 -12.42 -8.32
CA LEU A 42 -55.75 -11.18 -7.78
C LEU A 42 -55.47 -11.27 -6.28
N LEU A 43 -56.33 -11.92 -5.51
CA LEU A 43 -56.13 -12.15 -4.08
C LEU A 43 -54.97 -13.11 -3.81
N SER A 44 -54.83 -14.20 -4.58
CA SER A 44 -53.66 -15.08 -4.53
C SER A 44 -52.36 -14.37 -4.96
N GLU A 45 -52.48 -13.39 -5.87
CA GLU A 45 -51.40 -12.53 -6.36
C GLU A 45 -51.09 -11.34 -5.41
N TYR A 46 -51.75 -11.26 -4.25
CA TYR A 46 -51.64 -10.17 -3.27
C TYR A 46 -51.99 -8.77 -3.82
N HIS A 47 -52.80 -8.69 -4.88
CA HIS A 47 -53.35 -7.45 -5.44
C HIS A 47 -54.67 -7.08 -4.77
N VAL A 48 -54.62 -6.81 -3.45
CA VAL A 48 -55.81 -6.72 -2.61
C VAL A 48 -56.68 -5.51 -2.96
N GLU A 49 -56.10 -4.33 -3.20
CA GLU A 49 -56.86 -3.13 -3.60
C GLU A 49 -57.49 -3.32 -4.99
N SER A 50 -56.73 -3.85 -5.95
CA SER A 50 -57.25 -4.16 -7.29
C SER A 50 -58.39 -5.20 -7.24
N ALA A 51 -58.32 -6.16 -6.32
CA ALA A 51 -59.38 -7.12 -6.06
C ALA A 51 -60.62 -6.45 -5.43
N LYS A 52 -60.43 -5.59 -4.43
CA LYS A 52 -61.50 -4.80 -3.77
C LYS A 52 -62.22 -3.91 -4.77
N ASP A 53 -61.49 -3.17 -5.61
CA ASP A 53 -62.06 -2.33 -6.66
C ASP A 53 -62.93 -3.14 -7.63
N ARG A 54 -62.49 -4.33 -8.01
CA ARG A 54 -63.27 -5.24 -8.88
C ARG A 54 -64.47 -5.84 -8.17
N ILE A 55 -64.36 -6.18 -6.88
CA ILE A 55 -65.50 -6.64 -6.07
C ILE A 55 -66.56 -5.53 -6.00
N ILE A 56 -66.15 -4.29 -5.73
CA ILE A 56 -67.04 -3.12 -5.69
C ILE A 56 -67.70 -2.90 -7.06
N ALA A 57 -66.92 -2.94 -8.14
CA ALA A 57 -67.44 -2.79 -9.50
C ALA A 57 -68.45 -3.89 -9.85
N LEU A 58 -68.19 -5.15 -9.48
CA LEU A 58 -69.14 -6.26 -9.69
C LEU A 58 -70.41 -6.09 -8.86
N LYS A 59 -70.31 -5.66 -7.60
CA LYS A 59 -71.46 -5.39 -6.71
C LYS A 59 -72.36 -4.25 -7.21
N GLN A 60 -71.81 -3.33 -8.02
CA GLN A 60 -72.55 -2.22 -8.62
C GLN A 60 -73.27 -2.61 -9.93
N THR A 61 -73.10 -3.84 -10.43
CA THR A 61 -73.77 -4.32 -11.65
C THR A 61 -75.26 -4.58 -11.39
N ALA A 62 -76.16 -4.04 -12.22
CA ALA A 62 -77.60 -4.29 -12.09
C ALA A 62 -77.95 -5.77 -12.41
N ASN A 63 -78.80 -6.39 -11.57
CA ASN A 63 -79.29 -7.78 -11.65
C ASN A 63 -78.29 -8.88 -11.21
N LEU A 64 -77.70 -8.78 -10.03
CA LEU A 64 -77.04 -9.91 -9.37
C LEU A 64 -78.08 -10.86 -8.76
N THR A 65 -77.89 -12.18 -8.91
CA THR A 65 -78.69 -13.16 -8.15
C THR A 65 -78.27 -13.17 -6.68
N ASP A 66 -79.17 -13.56 -5.77
CA ASP A 66 -78.87 -13.66 -4.32
C ASP A 66 -77.69 -14.60 -4.03
N GLU A 67 -77.52 -15.65 -4.83
CA GLU A 67 -76.40 -16.60 -4.77
C GLU A 67 -75.07 -15.94 -5.14
N LEU A 68 -75.03 -15.15 -6.23
CA LEU A 68 -73.84 -14.40 -6.66
C LEU A 68 -73.49 -13.28 -5.69
N SER A 69 -74.50 -12.61 -5.12
CA SER A 69 -74.30 -11.61 -4.07
C SER A 69 -73.65 -12.23 -2.84
N SER A 70 -74.18 -13.38 -2.38
CA SER A 70 -73.62 -14.12 -1.24
C SER A 70 -72.19 -14.60 -1.49
N LEU A 71 -71.88 -15.04 -2.71
CA LEU A 71 -70.53 -15.46 -3.08
C LEU A 71 -69.56 -14.28 -3.15
N LEU A 72 -69.98 -13.12 -3.67
CA LEU A 72 -69.18 -11.90 -3.64
C LEU A 72 -68.91 -11.41 -2.22
N ASP A 73 -69.84 -11.61 -1.27
CA ASP A 73 -69.61 -11.35 0.15
C ASP A 73 -68.54 -12.28 0.73
N VAL A 74 -68.55 -13.57 0.37
CA VAL A 74 -67.52 -14.54 0.77
C VAL A 74 -66.14 -14.18 0.18
N VAL A 75 -66.09 -13.75 -1.08
CA VAL A 75 -64.84 -13.32 -1.72
C VAL A 75 -64.34 -11.99 -1.14
N GLU A 76 -65.23 -11.07 -0.78
CA GLU A 76 -64.89 -9.85 -0.04
C GLU A 76 -64.32 -10.19 1.35
N LEU A 77 -64.89 -11.18 2.04
CA LEU A 77 -64.31 -11.69 3.28
C LEU A 77 -62.90 -12.24 3.07
N LYS A 78 -62.67 -12.99 1.98
CA LYS A 78 -61.31 -13.44 1.59
C LYS A 78 -60.36 -12.25 1.38
N ALA A 79 -60.84 -11.18 0.73
CA ALA A 79 -60.06 -9.95 0.53
C ALA A 79 -59.74 -9.24 1.86
N LYS A 80 -60.69 -9.17 2.79
CA LYS A 80 -60.49 -8.60 4.13
C LYS A 80 -59.48 -9.40 4.95
N ILE A 81 -59.52 -10.73 4.87
CA ILE A 81 -58.53 -11.62 5.50
C ILE A 81 -57.15 -11.38 4.91
N ALA A 82 -57.05 -11.25 3.58
CA ALA A 82 -55.79 -10.97 2.89
C ALA A 82 -55.20 -9.59 3.23
N ASP A 83 -56.04 -8.62 3.61
CA ASP A 83 -55.63 -7.26 4.03
C ASP A 83 -55.42 -7.10 5.55
N TYR A 84 -55.46 -8.19 6.32
CA TYR A 84 -55.37 -8.18 7.79
C TYR A 84 -56.45 -7.33 8.49
N GLU A 85 -57.60 -7.13 7.85
CA GLU A 85 -58.72 -6.41 8.46
C GLU A 85 -59.34 -7.24 9.60
N LYS A 86 -59.91 -6.54 10.59
CA LYS A 86 -60.57 -7.18 11.72
C LYS A 86 -61.82 -7.93 11.24
N ILE A 87 -61.84 -9.25 11.43
CA ILE A 87 -62.93 -10.13 11.00
C ILE A 87 -64.08 -10.03 12.03
N PRO A 88 -65.33 -9.73 11.61
CA PRO A 88 -66.49 -9.80 12.48
C PRO A 88 -66.70 -11.17 13.17
N ASP A 89 -67.06 -11.14 14.46
CA ASP A 89 -67.13 -12.33 15.34
C ASP A 89 -68.15 -13.41 14.89
N ASN A 90 -69.16 -13.06 14.08
CA ASN A 90 -70.24 -13.96 13.65
C ASN A 90 -70.03 -14.63 12.28
N ILE A 91 -68.95 -14.31 11.55
CA ILE A 91 -68.73 -14.78 10.18
C ILE A 91 -68.51 -16.29 10.11
N ARG A 92 -67.86 -16.90 11.11
CA ARG A 92 -67.61 -18.34 11.14
C ARG A 92 -68.91 -19.14 11.06
N ALA A 93 -69.95 -18.72 11.77
CA ALA A 93 -71.26 -19.37 11.74
C ALA A 93 -71.96 -19.19 10.38
N GLN A 94 -71.87 -18.00 9.80
CA GLN A 94 -72.46 -17.69 8.48
C GLN A 94 -71.82 -18.50 7.35
N LEU A 95 -70.51 -18.70 7.38
CA LEU A 95 -69.80 -19.52 6.38
C LEU A 95 -70.14 -21.01 6.54
N ILE A 96 -70.29 -21.52 7.77
CA ILE A 96 -70.74 -22.90 8.01
C ILE A 96 -72.16 -23.09 7.47
N GLU A 97 -73.05 -22.12 7.68
CA GLU A 97 -74.41 -22.15 7.16
C GLU A 97 -74.44 -22.10 5.62
N ALA A 98 -73.59 -21.27 5.00
CA ALA A 98 -73.41 -21.22 3.55
C ALA A 98 -72.86 -22.53 2.97
N LEU A 99 -71.93 -23.19 3.67
CA LEU A 99 -71.33 -24.46 3.26
C LEU A 99 -72.30 -25.66 3.36
N ASN A 100 -73.33 -25.54 4.20
CA ASN A 100 -74.37 -26.56 4.38
C ASN A 100 -75.55 -26.42 3.40
N LYS A 101 -75.63 -25.33 2.64
CA LYS A 101 -76.62 -25.18 1.54
C LYS A 101 -76.15 -26.01 0.33
N GLU A 102 -77.09 -26.61 -0.42
CA GLU A 102 -76.79 -27.28 -1.69
C GLU A 102 -76.21 -26.25 -2.68
N THR A 103 -74.89 -26.22 -2.78
CA THR A 103 -74.09 -25.31 -3.62
C THR A 103 -73.23 -26.15 -4.56
N GLY A 104 -72.86 -25.62 -5.72
CA GLY A 104 -71.99 -26.32 -6.66
C GLY A 104 -70.58 -26.55 -6.09
N ASP A 105 -69.87 -27.56 -6.61
CA ASP A 105 -68.54 -27.95 -6.13
C ASP A 105 -67.52 -26.79 -6.14
N TRP A 106 -67.65 -25.84 -7.09
CA TRP A 106 -66.77 -24.69 -7.20
C TRP A 106 -67.06 -23.62 -6.13
N GLU A 107 -68.34 -23.32 -5.88
CA GLU A 107 -68.78 -22.41 -4.82
C GLU A 107 -68.41 -22.97 -3.45
N ARG A 108 -68.60 -24.29 -3.25
CA ARG A 108 -68.22 -25.00 -2.03
C ARG A 108 -66.71 -24.89 -1.76
N ASP A 109 -65.86 -25.08 -2.77
CA ASP A 109 -64.40 -24.96 -2.63
C ASP A 109 -63.98 -23.54 -2.20
N ILE A 110 -64.61 -22.50 -2.75
CA ILE A 110 -64.33 -21.11 -2.36
C ILE A 110 -64.72 -20.85 -0.90
N ILE A 111 -65.95 -21.22 -0.51
CA ILE A 111 -66.45 -21.04 0.86
C ILE A 111 -65.58 -21.82 1.85
N LEU A 112 -65.20 -23.06 1.51
CA LEU A 112 -64.33 -23.90 2.32
C LEU A 112 -62.94 -23.28 2.48
N SER A 113 -62.36 -22.75 1.39
CA SER A 113 -61.06 -22.07 1.42
C SER A 113 -61.08 -20.87 2.39
N VAL A 114 -62.14 -20.05 2.36
CA VAL A 114 -62.27 -18.88 3.24
C VAL A 114 -62.48 -19.31 4.69
N LEU A 115 -63.32 -20.32 4.92
CA LEU A 115 -63.56 -20.85 6.26
C LEU A 115 -62.27 -21.40 6.91
N ILE A 116 -61.45 -22.14 6.14
CA ILE A 116 -60.16 -22.63 6.61
C ILE A 116 -59.21 -21.47 6.90
N SER A 117 -59.14 -20.44 6.04
CA SER A 117 -58.33 -19.24 6.30
C SER A 117 -58.72 -18.53 7.60
N ILE A 118 -60.02 -18.48 7.94
CA ILE A 118 -60.49 -17.91 9.21
C ILE A 118 -60.16 -18.83 10.39
N GLU A 119 -60.34 -20.14 10.23
CA GLU A 119 -60.00 -21.09 11.30
C GLU A 119 -58.49 -21.09 11.59
N LEU A 120 -57.63 -20.89 10.58
CA LEU A 120 -56.19 -20.71 10.77
C LEU A 120 -55.82 -19.51 11.66
N THR A 121 -56.63 -18.45 11.69
CA THR A 121 -56.38 -17.28 12.56
C THR A 121 -56.96 -17.44 13.96
N ILE A 122 -57.89 -18.39 14.17
CA ILE A 122 -58.55 -18.65 15.46
C ILE A 122 -57.95 -19.87 16.17
N ASN A 123 -57.98 -21.03 15.50
CA ASN A 123 -57.49 -22.32 16.00
C ASN A 123 -57.08 -23.24 14.84
N LYS A 124 -55.78 -23.51 14.74
CA LYS A 124 -55.19 -24.35 13.68
C LYS A 124 -55.71 -25.79 13.69
N ASP A 125 -56.05 -26.36 14.85
CA ASP A 125 -56.50 -27.75 14.95
C ASP A 125 -57.90 -27.95 14.32
N ASP A 126 -58.77 -26.95 14.42
CA ASP A 126 -60.10 -26.97 13.80
C ASP A 126 -59.98 -27.03 12.26
N ALA A 127 -59.05 -26.26 11.70
CA ALA A 127 -58.78 -26.23 10.26
C ALA A 127 -58.27 -27.60 9.77
N ILE A 128 -57.34 -28.22 10.51
CA ILE A 128 -56.81 -29.56 10.20
C ILE A 128 -57.93 -30.60 10.26
N PHE A 129 -58.77 -30.57 11.29
CA PHE A 129 -59.88 -31.49 11.45
C PHE A 129 -60.91 -31.37 10.31
N ARG A 130 -61.20 -30.13 9.88
CA ARG A 130 -62.12 -29.86 8.78
C ARG A 130 -61.60 -30.43 7.45
N ILE A 131 -60.33 -30.21 7.13
CA ILE A 131 -59.73 -30.74 5.90
C ILE A 131 -59.73 -32.27 5.87
N LYS A 132 -59.43 -32.92 7.00
CA LYS A 132 -59.43 -34.40 7.10
C LYS A 132 -60.80 -35.04 6.88
N LYS A 133 -61.89 -34.28 6.98
CA LYS A 133 -63.27 -34.76 6.76
C LYS A 133 -63.74 -34.65 5.32
N GLU A 134 -63.02 -33.93 4.47
CA GLU A 134 -63.39 -33.76 3.07
C GLU A 134 -62.76 -34.87 2.22
N GLU A 135 -63.56 -35.54 1.40
CA GLU A 135 -63.07 -36.65 0.55
C GLU A 135 -62.20 -36.16 -0.61
N LYS A 136 -62.46 -34.94 -1.11
CA LYS A 136 -61.72 -34.35 -2.24
C LYS A 136 -61.59 -32.84 -2.06
N LEU A 137 -60.35 -32.36 -2.03
CA LEU A 137 -60.04 -30.93 -1.94
C LEU A 137 -60.10 -30.29 -3.34
N GLY A 138 -60.83 -29.17 -3.45
CA GLY A 138 -60.79 -28.32 -4.63
C GLY A 138 -59.51 -27.47 -4.71
N ILE A 139 -59.35 -26.73 -5.81
CA ILE A 139 -58.11 -26.01 -6.14
C ILE A 139 -57.77 -24.95 -5.08
N TYR A 140 -58.76 -24.17 -4.63
CA TYR A 140 -58.54 -23.08 -3.68
C TYR A 140 -58.33 -23.60 -2.25
N THR A 141 -58.96 -24.73 -1.91
CA THR A 141 -58.70 -25.40 -0.63
C THR A 141 -57.31 -26.04 -0.59
N LYS A 142 -56.86 -26.64 -1.70
CA LYS A 142 -55.51 -27.20 -1.84
C LYS A 142 -54.42 -26.15 -1.71
N GLU A 143 -54.58 -24.98 -2.35
CA GLU A 143 -53.63 -23.86 -2.22
C GLU A 143 -53.36 -23.52 -0.75
N ILE A 144 -54.42 -23.40 0.06
CA ILE A 144 -54.33 -23.07 1.49
C ILE A 144 -53.73 -24.22 2.29
N TYR A 145 -54.16 -25.45 2.01
CA TYR A 145 -53.62 -26.65 2.65
C TYR A 145 -52.11 -26.76 2.44
N TYR A 146 -51.65 -26.68 1.19
CA TYR A 146 -50.22 -26.70 0.85
C TYR A 146 -49.47 -25.51 1.46
N SER A 147 -50.06 -24.32 1.49
CA SER A 147 -49.41 -23.11 2.00
C SER A 147 -49.19 -23.08 3.51
N PHE A 148 -50.02 -23.77 4.32
CA PHE A 148 -50.06 -23.54 5.78
C PHE A 148 -50.17 -24.79 6.65
N LEU A 149 -50.64 -25.92 6.10
CA LEU A 149 -51.04 -27.09 6.87
C LEU A 149 -50.26 -28.36 6.52
N ALA A 150 -49.84 -28.50 5.26
CA ALA A 150 -49.07 -29.65 4.81
C ALA A 150 -47.66 -29.70 5.42
N THR A 151 -47.18 -30.91 5.68
CA THR A 151 -45.82 -31.21 6.13
C THR A 151 -44.82 -31.18 4.96
N ARG A 152 -43.53 -31.17 5.27
CA ARG A 152 -42.47 -31.20 4.24
C ARG A 152 -42.58 -32.48 3.39
N GLU A 153 -42.79 -33.62 4.04
CA GLU A 153 -42.89 -34.92 3.38
C GLU A 153 -44.09 -34.97 2.42
N GLU A 154 -45.27 -34.52 2.88
CA GLU A 154 -46.49 -34.46 2.06
C GLU A 154 -46.30 -33.55 0.83
N LEU A 155 -45.66 -32.38 0.98
CA LEU A 155 -45.39 -31.46 -0.13
C LEU A 155 -44.40 -32.05 -1.14
N CYS A 156 -43.36 -32.74 -0.68
CA CYS A 156 -42.39 -33.42 -1.54
C CYS A 156 -43.03 -34.54 -2.37
N GLU A 157 -43.82 -35.41 -1.73
CA GLU A 157 -44.50 -36.53 -2.40
C GLU A 157 -45.47 -36.00 -3.46
N VAL A 158 -46.31 -35.04 -3.09
CA VAL A 158 -47.31 -34.44 -3.99
C VAL A 158 -46.64 -33.80 -5.20
N TYR A 159 -45.51 -33.10 -5.02
CA TYR A 159 -44.74 -32.53 -6.12
C TYR A 159 -44.16 -33.61 -7.05
N GLN A 160 -43.54 -34.64 -6.51
CA GLN A 160 -42.91 -35.70 -7.32
C GLN A 160 -43.93 -36.48 -8.17
N GLU A 161 -45.13 -36.73 -7.63
CA GLU A 161 -46.15 -37.54 -8.29
C GLU A 161 -47.00 -36.76 -9.31
N ASN A 162 -47.25 -35.46 -9.09
CA ASN A 162 -48.33 -34.75 -9.79
C ASN A 162 -47.98 -33.40 -10.41
N TYR A 163 -46.71 -32.95 -10.39
CA TYR A 163 -46.37 -31.57 -10.81
C TYR A 163 -46.83 -31.18 -12.24
N LEU A 164 -46.94 -32.12 -13.18
CA LEU A 164 -47.38 -31.85 -14.55
C LEU A 164 -48.87 -31.46 -14.66
N ASN A 165 -49.68 -31.80 -13.65
CA ASN A 165 -51.13 -31.60 -13.65
C ASN A 165 -51.57 -30.46 -12.73
N PHE A 166 -50.65 -29.73 -12.10
CA PHE A 166 -51.00 -28.66 -11.17
C PHE A 166 -51.56 -27.42 -11.87
N SER A 167 -52.55 -26.81 -11.22
CA SER A 167 -52.99 -25.45 -11.53
C SER A 167 -51.98 -24.40 -11.00
N GLN A 168 -52.17 -23.13 -11.38
CA GLN A 168 -51.30 -22.05 -10.91
C GLN A 168 -51.41 -21.85 -9.39
N GLU A 169 -52.61 -22.06 -8.83
CA GLU A 169 -52.91 -21.96 -7.41
C GLU A 169 -52.28 -23.10 -6.61
N GLU A 170 -52.30 -24.33 -7.14
CA GLU A 170 -51.63 -25.48 -6.51
C GLU A 170 -50.10 -25.27 -6.49
N PHE A 171 -49.51 -24.81 -7.60
CA PHE A 171 -48.09 -24.45 -7.65
C PHE A 171 -47.73 -23.35 -6.66
N PHE A 172 -48.56 -22.30 -6.59
CA PHE A 172 -48.35 -21.19 -5.66
C PHE A 172 -48.41 -21.67 -4.21
N GLY A 173 -49.42 -22.49 -3.87
CA GLY A 173 -49.58 -23.04 -2.53
C GLY A 173 -48.41 -23.93 -2.10
N LEU A 174 -47.94 -24.78 -3.01
CA LEU A 174 -46.79 -25.66 -2.79
C LEU A 174 -45.50 -24.83 -2.57
N PHE A 175 -45.25 -23.83 -3.42
CA PHE A 175 -44.12 -22.92 -3.28
C PHE A 175 -44.14 -22.17 -1.93
N SER A 176 -45.30 -21.61 -1.56
CA SER A 176 -45.52 -20.88 -0.31
C SER A 176 -45.28 -21.77 0.91
N GLY A 177 -45.77 -23.01 0.89
CA GLY A 177 -45.56 -24.00 1.95
C GLY A 177 -44.09 -24.36 2.14
N ILE A 178 -43.41 -24.74 1.06
CA ILE A 178 -41.98 -25.10 1.08
C ILE A 178 -41.10 -23.92 1.55
N THR A 179 -41.41 -22.70 1.09
CA THR A 179 -40.68 -21.49 1.51
C THR A 179 -40.81 -21.22 3.00
N LYS A 180 -42.00 -21.43 3.60
CA LYS A 180 -42.21 -21.27 5.06
C LYS A 180 -41.51 -22.33 5.89
N LEU A 181 -41.24 -23.51 5.31
CA LEU A 181 -40.46 -24.58 5.93
C LEU A 181 -38.94 -24.37 5.77
N ASN A 182 -38.51 -23.25 5.17
CA ASN A 182 -37.11 -22.89 4.91
C ASN A 182 -36.36 -23.88 3.99
N ASP A 183 -37.06 -24.68 3.18
CA ASP A 183 -36.44 -25.57 2.19
C ASP A 183 -36.29 -24.85 0.84
N PHE A 184 -35.31 -23.94 0.78
CA PHE A 184 -35.15 -23.03 -0.36
C PHE A 184 -34.68 -23.71 -1.65
N GLU A 185 -33.98 -24.84 -1.54
CA GLU A 185 -33.51 -25.59 -2.71
C GLU A 185 -34.70 -26.17 -3.48
N LEU A 186 -35.61 -26.85 -2.77
CA LEU A 186 -36.85 -27.35 -3.35
C LEU A 186 -37.77 -26.20 -3.81
N ALA A 187 -37.83 -25.09 -3.07
CA ALA A 187 -38.60 -23.92 -3.47
C ALA A 187 -38.14 -23.35 -4.83
N THR A 188 -36.82 -23.29 -5.06
CA THR A 188 -36.25 -22.83 -6.34
C THR A 188 -36.59 -23.77 -7.48
N ASP A 189 -36.53 -25.10 -7.26
CA ASP A 189 -36.88 -26.08 -8.29
C ASP A 189 -38.38 -26.03 -8.65
N ILE A 190 -39.25 -25.92 -7.64
CA ILE A 190 -40.70 -25.73 -7.83
C ILE A 190 -40.95 -24.44 -8.63
N ALA A 191 -40.34 -23.32 -8.23
CA ALA A 191 -40.55 -22.03 -8.89
C ALA A 191 -40.05 -22.04 -10.35
N ARG A 192 -38.93 -22.72 -10.62
CA ARG A 192 -38.41 -22.91 -11.99
C ARG A 192 -39.40 -23.71 -12.83
N LYS A 193 -39.89 -24.84 -12.33
CA LYS A 193 -40.89 -25.67 -13.03
C LYS A 193 -42.22 -24.95 -13.22
N PHE A 194 -42.66 -24.18 -12.23
CA PHE A 194 -43.86 -23.37 -12.32
C PHE A 194 -43.74 -22.35 -13.47
N ASN A 195 -42.59 -21.69 -13.60
CA ASN A 195 -42.32 -20.73 -14.67
C ASN A 195 -42.08 -21.39 -16.04
N GLU A 196 -41.59 -22.63 -16.09
CA GLU A 196 -41.48 -23.41 -17.35
C GLU A 196 -42.87 -23.81 -17.90
N ILE A 197 -43.80 -24.23 -17.04
CA ILE A 197 -45.14 -24.67 -17.43
C ILE A 197 -46.05 -23.46 -17.72
N PHE A 198 -45.92 -22.37 -16.95
CA PHE A 198 -46.73 -21.16 -17.08
C PHE A 198 -45.86 -19.90 -17.25
N PRO A 199 -45.15 -19.73 -18.39
CA PRO A 199 -44.18 -18.64 -18.59
C PRO A 199 -44.80 -17.23 -18.57
N ASP A 200 -46.06 -17.09 -18.97
CA ASP A 200 -46.78 -15.81 -18.96
C ASP A 200 -47.49 -15.53 -17.62
N SER A 201 -47.33 -16.41 -16.61
CA SER A 201 -47.96 -16.20 -15.30
C SER A 201 -47.17 -15.21 -14.45
N TYR A 202 -47.87 -14.18 -13.98
CA TYR A 202 -47.32 -13.25 -13.00
C TYR A 202 -46.86 -13.99 -11.72
N ASN A 203 -47.67 -14.91 -11.18
CA ASN A 203 -47.33 -15.70 -9.99
C ASN A 203 -46.07 -16.55 -10.20
N ALA A 204 -45.95 -17.24 -11.35
CA ALA A 204 -44.77 -18.04 -11.63
C ALA A 204 -43.50 -17.19 -11.65
N SER A 205 -43.56 -16.02 -12.30
CA SER A 205 -42.44 -15.07 -12.33
C SER A 205 -42.14 -14.41 -10.96
N LEU A 206 -43.15 -14.20 -10.11
CA LEU A 206 -42.97 -13.67 -8.75
C LEU A 206 -42.35 -14.73 -7.83
N CYS A 207 -42.84 -15.98 -7.86
CA CYS A 207 -42.26 -17.10 -7.13
C CYS A 207 -40.81 -17.35 -7.56
N LEU A 208 -40.51 -17.25 -8.86
CA LEU A 208 -39.15 -17.36 -9.36
C LEU A 208 -38.25 -16.25 -8.80
N LEU A 209 -38.71 -14.99 -8.82
CA LEU A 209 -37.99 -13.86 -8.22
C LEU A 209 -37.75 -14.09 -6.71
N TRP A 210 -38.78 -14.51 -5.98
CA TRP A 210 -38.72 -14.75 -4.54
C TRP A 210 -37.76 -15.90 -4.20
N SER A 211 -37.82 -17.01 -4.94
CA SER A 211 -36.92 -18.15 -4.75
C SER A 211 -35.46 -17.79 -4.99
N ARG A 212 -35.16 -17.01 -6.03
CA ARG A 212 -33.80 -16.53 -6.34
C ARG A 212 -33.30 -15.56 -5.27
N TYR A 213 -34.17 -14.68 -4.76
CA TYR A 213 -33.86 -13.82 -3.63
C TYR A 213 -33.50 -14.64 -2.37
N ASN A 214 -34.33 -15.60 -1.98
CA ASN A 214 -34.08 -16.42 -0.79
C ASN A 214 -32.79 -17.24 -0.92
N SER A 215 -32.56 -17.86 -2.09
CA SER A 215 -31.33 -18.61 -2.38
C SER A 215 -30.08 -17.74 -2.21
N LEU A 216 -30.13 -16.48 -2.65
CA LEU A 216 -29.02 -15.55 -2.53
C LEU A 216 -28.77 -15.10 -1.07
N VAL A 217 -29.83 -14.77 -0.33
CA VAL A 217 -29.71 -14.31 1.08
C VAL A 217 -29.27 -15.43 2.02
N VAL A 218 -29.65 -16.69 1.73
CA VAL A 218 -29.18 -17.85 2.49
C VAL A 218 -27.68 -18.10 2.28
N ALA A 219 -27.14 -17.77 1.10
CA ALA A 219 -25.72 -17.95 0.81
C ALA A 219 -24.85 -16.96 1.60
N THR A 220 -25.25 -15.69 1.71
CA THR A 220 -24.66 -14.69 2.62
C THR A 220 -25.54 -13.44 2.69
N ASP A 221 -25.63 -12.85 3.88
CA ASP A 221 -26.27 -11.55 4.11
C ASP A 221 -25.27 -10.38 4.06
N GLN A 222 -23.99 -10.65 3.79
CA GLN A 222 -22.92 -9.65 3.73
C GLN A 222 -22.50 -9.39 2.29
N THR A 223 -22.84 -8.20 1.79
CA THR A 223 -22.62 -7.79 0.40
C THR A 223 -21.16 -7.98 -0.04
N TRP A 224 -20.19 -7.63 0.80
CA TRP A 224 -18.78 -7.58 0.41
C TRP A 224 -18.09 -8.94 0.33
N LEU A 225 -18.77 -10.00 0.79
CA LEU A 225 -18.30 -11.38 0.76
C LEU A 225 -18.89 -12.17 -0.44
N LEU A 226 -19.78 -11.58 -1.23
CA LEU A 226 -20.32 -12.19 -2.43
C LEU A 226 -19.24 -12.43 -3.49
N THR A 227 -19.37 -13.52 -4.24
CA THR A 227 -18.70 -13.67 -5.54
C THR A 227 -19.24 -12.67 -6.56
N TYR A 228 -18.48 -12.40 -7.63
CA TYR A 228 -18.90 -11.52 -8.72
C TYR A 228 -20.17 -12.02 -9.41
N SER A 229 -20.32 -13.33 -9.60
CA SER A 229 -21.53 -13.93 -10.16
C SER A 229 -22.74 -13.71 -9.26
N GLN A 230 -22.59 -13.91 -7.94
CA GLN A 230 -23.64 -13.62 -6.96
C GLN A 230 -23.99 -12.13 -6.91
N LYS A 231 -22.98 -11.25 -6.99
CA LYS A 231 -23.18 -9.79 -7.06
C LYS A 231 -23.96 -9.38 -8.31
N LYS A 232 -23.63 -9.93 -9.48
CA LYS A 232 -24.40 -9.71 -10.72
C LYS A 232 -25.83 -10.20 -10.62
N GLU A 233 -26.04 -11.35 -9.97
CA GLU A 233 -27.37 -11.88 -9.73
C GLU A 233 -28.16 -10.97 -8.78
N ALA A 234 -27.54 -10.44 -7.71
CA ALA A 234 -28.12 -9.45 -6.83
C ALA A 234 -28.58 -8.19 -7.60
N GLU A 235 -27.71 -7.63 -8.45
CA GLU A 235 -28.03 -6.48 -9.30
C GLU A 235 -29.20 -6.76 -10.25
N LYS A 236 -29.25 -7.97 -10.81
CA LYS A 236 -30.34 -8.42 -11.68
C LYS A 236 -31.65 -8.53 -10.91
N LEU A 237 -31.64 -9.14 -9.72
CA LEU A 237 -32.80 -9.23 -8.83
C LEU A 237 -33.32 -7.85 -8.43
N ILE A 238 -32.42 -6.90 -8.12
CA ILE A 238 -32.80 -5.52 -7.81
C ILE A 238 -33.51 -4.87 -9.00
N LYS A 239 -32.94 -4.98 -10.23
CA LYS A 239 -33.57 -4.44 -11.44
C LYS A 239 -34.94 -5.07 -11.72
N GLU A 240 -35.06 -6.39 -11.56
CA GLU A 240 -36.31 -7.13 -11.75
C GLU A 240 -37.36 -6.73 -10.70
N ALA A 241 -36.97 -6.59 -9.43
CA ALA A 241 -37.85 -6.15 -8.35
C ALA A 241 -38.36 -4.72 -8.60
N ILE A 242 -37.48 -3.78 -8.95
CA ILE A 242 -37.85 -2.40 -9.31
C ILE A 242 -38.87 -2.39 -10.46
N LYS A 243 -38.60 -3.18 -11.50
CA LYS A 243 -39.49 -3.28 -12.67
C LYS A 243 -40.87 -3.77 -12.25
N LYS A 244 -40.95 -4.88 -11.50
CA LYS A 244 -42.22 -5.45 -11.03
C LYS A 244 -42.98 -4.54 -10.07
N ILE A 245 -42.30 -3.81 -9.18
CA ILE A 245 -42.96 -2.82 -8.29
C ILE A 245 -43.61 -1.72 -9.10
N LYS A 246 -42.94 -1.23 -10.16
CA LYS A 246 -43.49 -0.20 -11.06
C LYS A 246 -44.67 -0.73 -11.88
N GLU A 247 -44.57 -1.95 -12.42
CA GLU A 247 -45.65 -2.61 -13.18
C GLU A 247 -46.92 -2.80 -12.34
N THR A 248 -46.75 -3.10 -11.05
CA THR A 248 -47.86 -3.32 -10.11
C THR A 248 -48.33 -2.06 -9.39
N SER A 249 -47.76 -0.89 -9.70
CA SER A 249 -48.03 0.36 -8.97
C SER A 249 -47.90 0.22 -7.44
N GLY A 250 -46.97 -0.64 -6.98
CA GLY A 250 -46.76 -0.93 -5.57
C GLY A 250 -47.94 -1.61 -4.87
N ASP A 251 -48.74 -2.42 -5.57
CA ASP A 251 -49.91 -3.09 -4.99
C ASP A 251 -49.60 -4.48 -4.40
N ASN A 252 -48.36 -4.99 -4.53
CA ASN A 252 -47.99 -6.33 -4.09
C ASN A 252 -46.96 -6.29 -2.94
N LEU A 253 -47.36 -6.84 -1.78
CA LEU A 253 -46.57 -6.84 -0.54
C LEU A 253 -45.26 -7.65 -0.64
N ILE A 254 -45.26 -8.79 -1.34
CA ILE A 254 -44.09 -9.67 -1.46
C ILE A 254 -42.93 -8.94 -2.14
N LEU A 255 -43.23 -8.14 -3.18
CA LEU A 255 -42.21 -7.35 -3.88
C LEU A 255 -41.52 -6.35 -2.95
N PHE A 256 -42.25 -5.79 -1.99
CA PHE A 256 -41.68 -4.89 -1.00
C PHE A 256 -40.87 -5.61 0.07
N ILE A 257 -41.29 -6.80 0.48
CA ILE A 257 -40.49 -7.66 1.37
C ILE A 257 -39.16 -8.02 0.69
N ILE A 258 -39.22 -8.43 -0.59
CA ILE A 258 -38.02 -8.70 -1.40
C ILE A 258 -37.17 -7.43 -1.53
N ALA A 259 -37.76 -6.28 -1.86
CA ALA A 259 -37.03 -5.02 -2.00
C ALA A 259 -36.35 -4.58 -0.70
N GLN A 260 -37.03 -4.71 0.44
CA GLN A 260 -36.47 -4.42 1.76
C GLN A 260 -35.33 -5.40 2.10
N GLY A 261 -35.54 -6.68 1.85
CA GLY A 261 -34.55 -7.71 2.06
C GLY A 261 -33.30 -7.51 1.21
N LEU A 262 -33.48 -7.22 -0.08
CA LEU A 262 -32.40 -6.85 -1.01
C LEU A 262 -31.68 -5.58 -0.54
N LYS A 263 -32.42 -4.57 -0.07
CA LYS A 263 -31.80 -3.36 0.47
C LYS A 263 -31.02 -3.61 1.75
N LYS A 264 -31.51 -4.47 2.65
CA LYS A 264 -30.82 -4.82 3.89
C LYS A 264 -29.54 -5.63 3.61
N ALA A 265 -29.63 -6.62 2.74
CA ALA A 265 -28.51 -7.50 2.42
C ALA A 265 -27.49 -6.87 1.44
N PHE A 266 -27.92 -5.89 0.62
CA PHE A 266 -27.14 -5.31 -0.48
C PHE A 266 -27.15 -3.78 -0.50
N ALA A 267 -27.24 -3.14 0.68
CA ALA A 267 -27.30 -1.68 0.84
C ALA A 267 -26.15 -0.96 0.11
N ASP A 268 -24.97 -1.59 0.05
CA ASP A 268 -23.74 -0.98 -0.47
C ASP A 268 -23.62 -1.00 -2.00
N LEU A 269 -24.57 -1.62 -2.72
CA LEU A 269 -24.58 -1.61 -4.19
C LEU A 269 -25.08 -0.26 -4.79
N ASP A 270 -25.37 0.75 -3.96
CA ASP A 270 -25.81 2.11 -4.31
C ASP A 270 -26.89 2.15 -5.42
N TYR A 271 -27.91 1.30 -5.30
CA TYR A 271 -29.07 1.32 -6.20
C TYR A 271 -30.05 2.42 -5.80
N LYS A 272 -29.70 3.67 -6.10
CA LYS A 272 -30.57 4.85 -5.89
C LYS A 272 -31.97 4.70 -6.48
N ASP A 273 -32.11 3.91 -7.54
CA ASP A 273 -33.39 3.63 -8.18
C ASP A 273 -34.28 2.71 -7.34
N LEU A 274 -33.71 1.78 -6.57
CA LEU A 274 -34.46 0.97 -5.60
C LEU A 274 -35.00 1.88 -4.51
N ASP A 275 -34.16 2.76 -3.96
CA ASP A 275 -34.54 3.73 -2.94
C ASP A 275 -35.65 4.66 -3.39
N LYS A 276 -35.49 5.29 -4.56
CA LYS A 276 -36.54 6.13 -5.15
C LYS A 276 -37.84 5.36 -5.37
N THR A 277 -37.76 4.09 -5.76
CA THR A 277 -38.94 3.27 -6.00
C THR A 277 -39.64 2.92 -4.69
N CYS A 278 -38.90 2.51 -3.65
CA CYS A 278 -39.47 2.27 -2.32
C CYS A 278 -40.08 3.54 -1.72
N TRP A 279 -39.38 4.68 -1.81
CA TRP A 279 -39.87 5.98 -1.34
C TRP A 279 -41.14 6.43 -2.06
N ARG A 280 -41.25 6.21 -3.36
CA ARG A 280 -42.43 6.58 -4.15
C ARG A 280 -43.72 5.90 -3.67
N TYR A 281 -43.61 4.70 -3.07
CA TYR A 281 -44.75 3.90 -2.62
C TYR A 281 -44.77 3.73 -1.09
N ILE A 282 -44.15 4.64 -0.34
CA ILE A 282 -43.97 4.51 1.10
C ILE A 282 -45.30 4.52 1.88
N ASP A 283 -46.27 5.30 1.43
CA ASP A 283 -47.62 5.34 2.03
C ASP A 283 -48.32 3.97 1.99
N LYS A 284 -47.99 3.13 1.00
CA LYS A 284 -48.51 1.76 0.89
C LYS A 284 -47.74 0.79 1.79
N LEU A 285 -46.43 0.98 1.94
CA LEU A 285 -45.55 0.21 2.82
C LEU A 285 -45.91 0.37 4.30
N GLU A 286 -46.24 1.59 4.71
CA GLU A 286 -46.59 1.92 6.10
C GLU A 286 -47.85 1.18 6.59
N ARG A 287 -48.76 0.77 5.69
CA ARG A 287 -49.97 0.04 6.04
C ARG A 287 -49.72 -1.40 6.51
N TYR A 288 -48.65 -2.03 6.00
CA TYR A 288 -48.41 -3.46 6.21
C TYR A 288 -47.34 -3.77 7.26
N TYR A 289 -46.49 -2.80 7.61
CA TYR A 289 -45.40 -2.99 8.59
C TYR A 289 -45.19 -1.77 9.48
N VAL A 290 -45.54 -1.89 10.77
CA VAL A 290 -45.20 -0.91 11.82
C VAL A 290 -43.68 -0.71 11.93
N TYR A 291 -42.89 -1.76 11.65
CA TYR A 291 -41.42 -1.73 11.63
C TYR A 291 -40.81 -0.84 10.53
N CYS A 292 -41.56 -0.48 9.47
CA CYS A 292 -41.07 0.47 8.45
C CYS A 292 -40.89 1.88 9.03
N GLN A 293 -41.66 2.27 10.06
CA GLN A 293 -41.48 3.56 10.73
C GLN A 293 -40.11 3.67 11.40
N ASP A 294 -39.62 2.60 12.03
CA ASP A 294 -38.31 2.61 12.71
C ASP A 294 -37.16 2.65 11.71
N TYR A 295 -37.32 2.01 10.55
CA TYR A 295 -36.34 2.06 9.46
C TYR A 295 -36.30 3.43 8.76
N ILE A 296 -37.46 4.04 8.51
CA ILE A 296 -37.56 5.41 7.97
C ILE A 296 -36.96 6.42 8.95
N LYS A 297 -37.26 6.30 10.25
CA LYS A 297 -36.65 7.11 11.32
C LYS A 297 -35.15 6.85 11.46
N TYR A 298 -34.67 5.62 11.22
CA TYR A 298 -33.25 5.29 11.21
C TYR A 298 -32.52 5.93 10.01
N LEU A 299 -33.14 5.94 8.83
CA LEU A 299 -32.64 6.64 7.63
C LEU A 299 -32.66 8.17 7.79
N GLU A 300 -33.67 8.73 8.47
CA GLU A 300 -33.73 10.15 8.86
C GLU A 300 -32.66 10.50 9.90
N LYS A 301 -32.34 9.59 10.84
CA LYS A 301 -31.26 9.75 11.82
C LYS A 301 -29.86 9.64 11.21
N LEU A 302 -29.64 8.75 10.24
CA LEU A 302 -28.36 8.64 9.53
C LEU A 302 -28.02 9.90 8.72
N ASN A 303 -29.03 10.65 8.28
CA ASN A 303 -28.89 11.94 7.59
C ASN A 303 -28.97 13.16 8.51
N ASN A 304 -29.23 12.98 9.81
CA ASN A 304 -29.28 14.07 10.78
C ASN A 304 -28.04 14.06 11.70
N PRO A 305 -27.24 15.13 11.71
CA PRO A 305 -26.16 15.29 12.66
C PRO A 305 -26.74 15.65 14.04
N ALA A 306 -27.13 14.65 14.83
CA ALA A 306 -27.41 14.85 16.25
C ALA A 306 -26.06 14.93 16.98
N GLU A 307 -25.50 16.14 16.98
CA GLU A 307 -24.17 16.47 17.44
C GLU A 307 -24.10 16.50 18.99
N GLU A 308 -23.01 15.95 19.55
CA GLU A 308 -22.53 16.12 20.92
C GLU A 308 -23.26 15.39 22.06
N LYS A 309 -24.60 15.32 22.07
CA LYS A 309 -25.36 14.72 23.18
C LYS A 309 -25.20 13.19 23.29
N ASP A 310 -25.29 12.48 22.18
CA ASP A 310 -25.17 11.01 22.14
C ASP A 310 -23.74 10.55 22.46
N PHE A 311 -22.73 11.39 22.18
CA PHE A 311 -21.33 11.15 22.54
C PHE A 311 -21.09 11.27 24.05
N LEU A 312 -21.66 12.31 24.68
CA LEU A 312 -21.62 12.50 26.13
C LEU A 312 -22.37 11.37 26.87
N GLU A 313 -23.49 10.90 26.32
CA GLU A 313 -24.24 9.75 26.85
C GLU A 313 -23.44 8.45 26.75
N CYS A 314 -22.70 8.20 25.66
CA CYS A 314 -21.80 7.05 25.57
C CYS A 314 -20.73 7.07 26.68
N HIS A 315 -20.09 8.23 26.90
CA HIS A 315 -19.10 8.39 27.96
C HIS A 315 -19.68 8.14 29.36
N ALA A 316 -20.90 8.62 29.63
CA ALA A 316 -21.57 8.43 30.91
C ALA A 316 -21.97 6.97 31.19
N VAL A 317 -22.27 6.19 30.14
CA VAL A 317 -22.67 4.77 30.26
C VAL A 317 -21.47 3.83 30.39
N VAL A 318 -20.33 4.11 29.73
CA VAL A 318 -19.08 3.32 29.93
C VAL A 318 -18.64 3.31 31.40
N ILE A 319 -19.04 4.33 32.17
CA ILE A 319 -18.76 4.45 33.61
C ILE A 319 -19.69 3.54 34.46
N ASN A 320 -20.89 3.19 33.98
CA ASN A 320 -21.99 2.65 34.80
C ASN A 320 -22.74 1.43 34.22
N GLY A 321 -22.37 0.89 33.05
CA GLY A 321 -23.10 -0.23 32.42
C GLY A 321 -22.41 -0.86 31.21
N LYS A 322 -23.10 -1.82 30.57
CA LYS A 322 -22.62 -2.53 29.36
C LYS A 322 -22.80 -1.66 28.11
N VAL A 323 -21.84 -1.73 27.19
CA VAL A 323 -21.84 -1.03 25.91
C VAL A 323 -22.71 -1.78 24.89
N THR A 324 -23.73 -1.11 24.38
CA THR A 324 -24.61 -1.62 23.32
C THR A 324 -23.98 -1.49 21.92
N ILE A 325 -24.49 -2.22 20.93
CA ILE A 325 -24.00 -2.17 19.53
C ILE A 325 -24.06 -0.74 18.97
N SER A 326 -25.12 0.01 19.24
CA SER A 326 -25.27 1.41 18.78
C SER A 326 -24.21 2.33 19.38
N GLN A 327 -23.83 2.13 20.64
CA GLN A 327 -22.77 2.91 21.30
C GLN A 327 -21.38 2.49 20.80
N LEU A 328 -21.17 1.20 20.56
CA LEU A 328 -19.94 0.70 19.93
C LEU A 328 -19.72 1.35 18.56
N PHE A 329 -20.78 1.50 17.75
CA PHE A 329 -20.68 2.19 16.46
C PHE A 329 -20.13 3.63 16.63
N ILE A 330 -20.61 4.37 17.62
CA ILE A 330 -20.12 5.73 17.92
C ILE A 330 -18.64 5.67 18.31
N LEU A 331 -18.27 4.80 19.25
CA LEU A 331 -16.88 4.66 19.71
C LEU A 331 -15.91 4.32 18.56
N VAL A 332 -16.31 3.43 17.66
CA VAL A 332 -15.43 2.94 16.59
C VAL A 332 -15.33 3.91 15.41
N PHE A 333 -16.45 4.53 15.02
CA PHE A 333 -16.52 5.32 13.78
C PHE A 333 -16.51 6.83 14.01
N ARG A 334 -16.72 7.31 15.24
CA ARG A 334 -16.82 8.75 15.55
C ARG A 334 -15.81 9.26 16.56
N SER A 335 -15.26 8.41 17.44
CA SER A 335 -14.25 8.83 18.42
C SER A 335 -12.84 8.94 17.83
N SER A 336 -12.03 9.83 18.41
CA SER A 336 -10.61 9.92 18.08
C SER A 336 -9.78 8.80 18.75
N PRO A 337 -8.63 8.39 18.18
CA PRO A 337 -7.79 7.36 18.81
C PRO A 337 -7.35 7.70 20.23
N LYS A 338 -7.17 8.99 20.55
CA LYS A 338 -6.80 9.46 21.89
C LYS A 338 -7.95 9.26 22.88
N GLU A 339 -9.18 9.55 22.48
CA GLU A 339 -10.36 9.32 23.33
C GLU A 339 -10.52 7.84 23.64
N ILE A 340 -10.42 6.97 22.63
CA ILE A 340 -10.51 5.52 22.82
C ILE A 340 -9.42 5.03 23.78
N THR A 341 -8.21 5.58 23.69
CA THR A 341 -7.11 5.25 24.61
C THR A 341 -7.44 5.64 26.04
N ASN A 342 -7.92 6.87 26.26
CA ASN A 342 -8.31 7.34 27.58
C ASN A 342 -9.42 6.47 28.18
N ILE A 343 -10.36 6.01 27.36
CA ILE A 343 -11.43 5.12 27.79
C ILE A 343 -10.85 3.75 28.22
N LEU A 344 -10.03 3.13 27.38
CA LEU A 344 -9.41 1.82 27.66
C LEU A 344 -8.47 1.84 28.86
N ASP A 345 -7.79 2.97 29.11
CA ASP A 345 -6.87 3.12 30.25
C ASP A 345 -7.63 3.45 31.55
N SER A 346 -8.85 4.01 31.47
CA SER A 346 -9.62 4.45 32.63
C SER A 346 -10.70 3.45 33.08
N TYR A 347 -11.19 2.58 32.18
CA TYR A 347 -12.35 1.72 32.42
C TYR A 347 -12.18 0.33 31.82
N GLU A 348 -12.79 -0.67 32.47
CA GLU A 348 -12.96 -2.01 31.92
C GLU A 348 -14.29 -2.07 31.15
N ILE A 349 -14.22 -2.40 29.86
CA ILE A 349 -15.39 -2.34 28.96
C ILE A 349 -16.06 -3.71 28.90
N GLU A 350 -17.35 -3.76 29.28
CA GLU A 350 -18.21 -4.90 29.01
C GLU A 350 -19.20 -4.60 27.86
N PHE A 351 -19.47 -5.59 27.02
CA PHE A 351 -20.39 -5.47 25.89
C PHE A 351 -21.73 -6.16 26.17
N ASP A 352 -22.83 -5.54 25.71
CA ASP A 352 -24.20 -6.05 25.80
C ASP A 352 -24.50 -7.03 24.64
N THR A 353 -23.79 -8.15 24.64
CA THR A 353 -24.01 -9.29 23.73
C THR A 353 -23.78 -10.58 24.50
N ASP A 354 -24.42 -11.67 24.11
CA ASP A 354 -24.15 -13.00 24.67
C ASP A 354 -23.15 -13.79 23.82
N ASN A 355 -22.76 -13.26 22.65
CA ASN A 355 -21.81 -13.90 21.75
C ASN A 355 -20.36 -13.64 22.21
N GLU A 356 -19.66 -14.69 22.64
CA GLU A 356 -18.25 -14.58 23.08
C GLU A 356 -17.30 -14.09 21.97
N LEU A 357 -17.53 -14.50 20.72
CA LEU A 357 -16.74 -14.05 19.58
C LEU A 357 -16.87 -12.53 19.42
N GLU A 358 -18.09 -11.99 19.51
CA GLU A 358 -18.33 -10.54 19.40
C GLU A 358 -17.66 -9.77 20.54
N LYS A 359 -17.74 -10.26 21.78
CA LYS A 359 -17.05 -9.63 22.92
C LYS A 359 -15.55 -9.53 22.69
N GLU A 360 -14.93 -10.65 22.31
CA GLU A 360 -13.50 -10.73 22.07
C GLU A 360 -13.11 -9.84 20.86
N PHE A 361 -13.84 -9.94 19.76
CA PHE A 361 -13.62 -9.13 18.55
C PHE A 361 -13.76 -7.63 18.83
N PHE A 362 -14.83 -7.17 19.49
CA PHE A 362 -15.05 -5.75 19.77
C PHE A 362 -14.00 -5.18 20.73
N SER A 363 -13.52 -5.96 21.71
CA SER A 363 -12.42 -5.54 22.58
C SER A 363 -11.13 -5.29 21.79
N ILE A 364 -10.80 -6.18 20.86
CA ILE A 364 -9.60 -6.08 20.02
C ILE A 364 -9.76 -4.94 18.99
N LEU A 365 -10.96 -4.74 18.44
CA LEU A 365 -11.26 -3.62 17.56
C LEU A 365 -11.03 -2.28 18.26
N LEU A 366 -11.53 -2.09 19.49
CA LEU A 366 -11.26 -0.87 20.25
C LEU A 366 -9.77 -0.68 20.54
N LEU A 367 -9.05 -1.75 20.90
CA LEU A 367 -7.60 -1.68 21.06
C LEU A 367 -6.91 -1.26 19.76
N CYS A 368 -7.35 -1.78 18.61
CA CYS A 368 -6.82 -1.45 17.29
C CYS A 368 -7.08 0.03 16.92
N CYS A 369 -8.28 0.53 17.22
CA CYS A 369 -8.65 1.94 17.01
C CYS A 369 -7.94 2.90 17.98
N SER A 370 -7.34 2.41 19.08
CA SER A 370 -6.64 3.23 20.06
C SER A 370 -5.32 3.80 19.55
N TYR A 371 -4.74 4.73 20.31
CA TYR A 371 -3.43 5.30 20.04
C TYR A 371 -2.34 4.34 20.54
N ILE A 372 -1.48 3.90 19.61
CA ILE A 372 -0.36 3.00 19.89
C ILE A 372 0.91 3.82 19.84
N ASP A 373 1.53 4.02 20.99
CA ASP A 373 2.70 4.88 21.19
C ASP A 373 3.97 4.10 21.57
N ASN A 374 3.84 2.79 21.82
CA ASN A 374 4.93 1.94 22.25
C ASN A 374 4.83 0.50 21.69
N LEU A 375 5.97 -0.20 21.73
CA LEU A 375 6.12 -1.55 21.20
C LEU A 375 5.30 -2.60 21.98
N ASP A 376 5.02 -2.39 23.26
CA ASP A 376 4.31 -3.37 24.09
C ASP A 376 2.81 -3.40 23.75
N LYS A 377 2.19 -2.22 23.55
CA LYS A 377 0.82 -2.11 23.03
C LYS A 377 0.70 -2.75 21.64
N GLN A 378 1.71 -2.55 20.78
CA GLN A 378 1.73 -3.17 19.45
C GLN A 378 1.83 -4.70 19.54
N LYS A 379 2.72 -5.24 20.39
CA LYS A 379 2.82 -6.69 20.65
C LYS A 379 1.52 -7.26 21.22
N LYS A 380 0.86 -6.53 22.11
CA LYS A 380 -0.45 -6.94 22.68
C LYS A 380 -1.50 -7.06 21.59
N LEU A 381 -1.65 -6.04 20.73
CA LEU A 381 -2.54 -6.07 19.58
C LEU A 381 -2.23 -7.28 18.69
N HIS A 382 -0.98 -7.43 18.27
CA HIS A 382 -0.54 -8.54 17.41
C HIS A 382 -0.92 -9.91 18.00
N THR A 383 -0.62 -10.14 19.29
CA THR A 383 -0.87 -11.42 19.95
C THR A 383 -2.35 -11.72 20.10
N GLN A 384 -3.15 -10.73 20.51
CA GLN A 384 -4.60 -10.89 20.68
C GLN A 384 -5.30 -11.12 19.34
N THR A 385 -4.94 -10.36 18.30
CA THR A 385 -5.47 -10.57 16.95
C THR A 385 -5.09 -11.94 16.40
N GLN A 386 -3.85 -12.39 16.59
CA GLN A 386 -3.43 -13.74 16.17
C GLN A 386 -4.20 -14.84 16.93
N SER A 387 -4.48 -14.65 18.22
CA SER A 387 -5.31 -15.56 19.03
C SER A 387 -6.75 -15.63 18.52
N LEU A 388 -7.37 -14.48 18.24
CA LEU A 388 -8.73 -14.38 17.69
C LEU A 388 -8.85 -15.15 16.36
N ILE A 389 -7.90 -14.94 15.44
CA ILE A 389 -7.87 -15.64 14.14
C ILE A 389 -7.79 -17.15 14.34
N ASN A 390 -6.93 -17.62 15.25
CA ASN A 390 -6.74 -19.05 15.49
C ASN A 390 -7.97 -19.69 16.16
N LYS A 391 -8.66 -18.97 17.05
CA LYS A 391 -9.80 -19.47 17.83
C LYS A 391 -11.10 -19.52 17.03
N TYR A 392 -11.35 -18.53 16.17
CA TYR A 392 -12.67 -18.34 15.54
C TYR A 392 -12.66 -18.32 14.01
N LYS A 393 -11.62 -18.88 13.36
CA LYS A 393 -11.42 -18.86 11.90
C LYS A 393 -12.71 -18.93 11.06
N GLU A 394 -13.52 -19.96 11.22
CA GLU A 394 -14.74 -20.17 10.42
C GLU A 394 -15.91 -19.24 10.80
N GLN A 395 -15.93 -18.74 12.04
CA GLN A 395 -17.02 -17.91 12.57
C GLN A 395 -16.83 -16.42 12.29
N LEU A 396 -15.63 -15.99 11.87
CA LEU A 396 -15.35 -14.58 11.56
C LEU A 396 -16.30 -13.99 10.50
N LYS A 397 -16.81 -14.82 9.57
CA LYS A 397 -17.80 -14.41 8.55
C LYS A 397 -19.14 -13.97 9.13
N GLN A 398 -19.42 -14.26 10.40
CA GLN A 398 -20.64 -13.85 11.10
C GLN A 398 -20.55 -12.42 11.63
N ILE A 399 -19.34 -11.88 11.81
CA ILE A 399 -19.14 -10.50 12.28
C ILE A 399 -19.58 -9.55 11.19
N ASN A 400 -20.32 -8.51 11.56
CA ASN A 400 -20.80 -7.51 10.62
C ASN A 400 -19.65 -6.87 9.79
N GLN A 401 -19.87 -6.80 8.47
CA GLN A 401 -18.88 -6.40 7.49
C GLN A 401 -18.29 -4.99 7.71
N GLU A 402 -19.04 -4.02 8.27
CA GLU A 402 -18.53 -2.67 8.52
C GLU A 402 -17.48 -2.66 9.63
N TYR A 403 -17.71 -3.40 10.71
CA TYR A 403 -16.73 -3.55 11.77
C TYR A 403 -15.51 -4.36 11.29
N LEU A 404 -15.69 -5.38 10.45
CA LEU A 404 -14.59 -6.09 9.80
C LEU A 404 -13.75 -5.16 8.94
N ARG A 405 -14.39 -4.36 8.07
CA ARG A 405 -13.69 -3.38 7.23
C ARG A 405 -12.91 -2.39 8.06
N LYS A 406 -13.53 -1.81 9.09
CA LYS A 406 -12.85 -0.87 9.99
C LYS A 406 -11.68 -1.54 10.72
N PHE A 407 -11.86 -2.75 11.22
CA PHE A 407 -10.80 -3.51 11.88
C PHE A 407 -9.60 -3.74 10.96
N ILE A 408 -9.85 -4.23 9.74
CA ILE A 408 -8.81 -4.49 8.73
C ILE A 408 -8.10 -3.19 8.34
N HIS A 409 -8.86 -2.12 8.09
CA HIS A 409 -8.29 -0.82 7.75
C HIS A 409 -7.41 -0.27 8.87
N GLU A 410 -7.83 -0.37 10.14
CA GLU A 410 -7.00 0.03 11.27
C GLU A 410 -5.74 -0.83 11.41
N LEU A 411 -5.83 -2.16 11.21
CA LEU A 411 -4.65 -3.03 11.19
C LEU A 411 -3.63 -2.59 10.12
N ILE A 412 -4.09 -2.21 8.92
CA ILE A 412 -3.24 -1.67 7.86
C ILE A 412 -2.58 -0.36 8.32
N ILE A 413 -3.34 0.58 8.90
CA ILE A 413 -2.78 1.84 9.46
C ILE A 413 -1.73 1.55 10.53
N LYS A 414 -1.94 0.53 11.38
CA LYS A 414 -0.99 0.10 12.42
C LYS A 414 0.17 -0.75 11.88
N LYS A 415 0.28 -0.91 10.55
CA LYS A 415 1.30 -1.72 9.86
C LYS A 415 1.26 -3.22 10.18
N GLU A 416 0.12 -3.74 10.65
CA GLU A 416 -0.13 -5.17 10.90
C GLU A 416 -0.66 -5.88 9.63
N TYR A 417 0.01 -5.64 8.49
CA TYR A 417 -0.47 -6.06 7.17
C TYR A 417 -0.65 -7.58 7.04
N VAL A 418 0.23 -8.37 7.66
CA VAL A 418 0.18 -9.83 7.61
C VAL A 418 -1.08 -10.37 8.29
N LEU A 419 -1.47 -9.78 9.42
CA LEU A 419 -2.70 -10.18 10.12
C LEU A 419 -3.94 -9.75 9.33
N ALA A 420 -3.92 -8.55 8.74
CA ALA A 420 -4.98 -8.09 7.84
C ALA A 420 -5.16 -9.05 6.65
N CYS A 421 -4.08 -9.45 5.98
CA CYS A 421 -4.11 -10.42 4.88
C CYS A 421 -4.69 -11.76 5.31
N LYS A 422 -4.24 -12.32 6.45
CA LYS A 422 -4.77 -13.59 6.98
C LYS A 422 -6.28 -13.54 7.21
N ILE A 423 -6.79 -12.44 7.78
CA ILE A 423 -8.25 -12.28 8.00
C ILE A 423 -8.97 -12.23 6.66
N LEU A 424 -8.46 -11.46 5.69
CA LEU A 424 -9.07 -11.32 4.37
C LEU A 424 -9.09 -12.64 3.59
N GLU A 425 -8.02 -13.43 3.66
CA GLU A 425 -7.94 -14.78 3.06
C GLU A 425 -8.99 -15.74 3.63
N ILE A 426 -9.36 -15.58 4.90
CA ILE A 426 -10.40 -16.40 5.54
C ILE A 426 -11.80 -15.94 5.09
N LEU A 427 -12.00 -14.62 4.97
CA LEU A 427 -13.30 -14.02 4.70
C LEU A 427 -13.70 -14.13 3.23
N LEU A 428 -12.77 -13.84 2.32
CA LEU A 428 -13.05 -13.68 0.89
C LEU A 428 -13.23 -15.04 0.18
N PRO A 429 -14.05 -15.10 -0.89
CA PRO A 429 -14.11 -16.27 -1.77
C PRO A 429 -12.75 -16.57 -2.43
N GLU A 430 -12.46 -17.85 -2.70
CA GLU A 430 -11.19 -18.25 -3.34
C GLU A 430 -11.09 -17.78 -4.80
N HIS A 431 -12.22 -17.65 -5.50
CA HIS A 431 -12.30 -17.30 -6.92
C HIS A 431 -13.54 -16.43 -7.21
N ASP A 432 -13.64 -15.92 -8.45
CA ASP A 432 -14.76 -15.09 -8.92
C ASP A 432 -14.94 -13.83 -8.06
N LEU A 433 -13.85 -13.09 -7.86
CA LEU A 433 -13.84 -11.90 -7.01
C LEU A 433 -14.28 -10.65 -7.77
N TRP A 434 -14.83 -9.69 -7.04
CA TRP A 434 -15.13 -8.36 -7.54
C TRP A 434 -14.50 -7.31 -6.63
N ALA A 435 -14.41 -6.07 -7.10
CA ALA A 435 -13.79 -4.95 -6.39
C ALA A 435 -14.61 -4.46 -5.18
N SER A 436 -14.95 -5.34 -4.24
CA SER A 436 -15.62 -4.99 -2.98
C SER A 436 -14.66 -4.22 -2.06
N PRO A 437 -15.16 -3.43 -1.10
CA PRO A 437 -14.31 -2.71 -0.15
C PRO A 437 -13.29 -3.61 0.58
N LEU A 438 -13.66 -4.84 0.93
CA LEU A 438 -12.74 -5.80 1.56
C LEU A 438 -11.66 -6.30 0.59
N VAL A 439 -12.01 -6.55 -0.68
CA VAL A 439 -11.04 -6.92 -1.72
C VAL A 439 -10.07 -5.77 -1.99
N LEU A 440 -10.54 -4.52 -2.02
CA LEU A 440 -9.69 -3.34 -2.19
C LEU A 440 -8.74 -3.16 -0.99
N LEU A 441 -9.20 -3.39 0.24
CA LEU A 441 -8.32 -3.45 1.41
C LEU A 441 -7.31 -4.60 1.34
N TYR A 442 -7.67 -5.74 0.74
CA TYR A 442 -6.73 -6.84 0.56
C TYR A 442 -5.63 -6.48 -0.43
N VAL A 443 -6.01 -5.88 -1.56
CA VAL A 443 -5.05 -5.31 -2.53
C VAL A 443 -4.14 -4.29 -1.86
N GLN A 444 -4.69 -3.37 -1.05
CA GLN A 444 -3.91 -2.39 -0.31
C GLN A 444 -2.94 -3.06 0.68
N ALA A 445 -3.40 -4.01 1.49
CA ALA A 445 -2.57 -4.72 2.44
C ALA A 445 -1.44 -5.50 1.77
N LEU A 446 -1.69 -6.09 0.60
CA LEU A 446 -0.68 -6.79 -0.19
C LEU A 446 0.34 -5.82 -0.81
N LEU A 447 -0.11 -4.65 -1.30
CA LEU A 447 0.78 -3.59 -1.80
C LEU A 447 1.69 -3.04 -0.69
N ASP A 448 1.13 -2.76 0.48
CA ASP A 448 1.84 -2.22 1.64
C ASP A 448 2.79 -3.24 2.29
N SER A 449 2.40 -4.52 2.30
CA SER A 449 3.26 -5.63 2.75
C SER A 449 4.27 -6.09 1.70
N ARG A 450 4.25 -5.54 0.48
CA ARG A 450 5.07 -6.00 -0.66
C ARG A 450 4.89 -7.49 -0.96
N SER A 451 3.69 -8.03 -0.74
CA SER A 451 3.30 -9.40 -1.08
C SER A 451 2.90 -9.50 -2.55
N MET A 452 3.86 -9.24 -3.44
CA MET A 452 3.61 -9.00 -4.86
C MET A 452 3.21 -10.27 -5.63
N LYS A 453 3.61 -11.45 -5.17
CA LYS A 453 3.21 -12.72 -5.81
C LYS A 453 1.73 -12.96 -5.53
N THR A 454 1.35 -12.92 -4.27
CA THR A 454 -0.04 -13.11 -3.84
C THR A 454 -0.95 -12.03 -4.45
N LEU A 455 -0.48 -10.78 -4.53
CA LEU A 455 -1.20 -9.70 -5.22
C LEU A 455 -1.45 -10.02 -6.70
N ASN A 456 -0.44 -10.49 -7.42
CA ASN A 456 -0.59 -10.81 -8.84
C ASN A 456 -1.54 -12.00 -9.07
N GLU A 457 -1.57 -12.98 -8.17
CA GLU A 457 -2.52 -14.09 -8.21
C GLU A 457 -3.94 -13.61 -7.93
N LEU A 458 -4.13 -12.77 -6.90
CA LEU A 458 -5.41 -12.15 -6.56
C LEU A 458 -5.97 -11.31 -7.73
N LEU A 459 -5.15 -10.44 -8.32
CA LEU A 459 -5.56 -9.56 -9.43
C LEU A 459 -6.02 -10.31 -10.69
N LYS A 460 -5.63 -11.59 -10.86
CA LYS A 460 -6.11 -12.45 -11.96
C LYS A 460 -7.49 -13.05 -11.68
N GLN A 461 -7.87 -13.14 -10.41
CA GLN A 461 -9.16 -13.69 -9.97
C GLN A 461 -10.25 -12.61 -9.87
N ILE A 462 -9.85 -11.33 -9.83
CA ILE A 462 -10.77 -10.20 -9.74
C ILE A 462 -11.23 -9.77 -11.14
N ASN A 463 -12.52 -9.53 -11.29
CA ASN A 463 -13.02 -8.77 -12.43
C ASN A 463 -12.67 -7.28 -12.28
N ASN A 464 -11.71 -6.81 -13.07
CA ASN A 464 -11.16 -5.45 -13.01
C ASN A 464 -11.99 -4.40 -13.79
N GLU A 465 -13.16 -4.76 -14.34
CA GLU A 465 -13.96 -3.83 -15.13
C GLU A 465 -14.41 -2.62 -14.31
N GLY A 466 -13.98 -1.42 -14.73
CA GLY A 466 -14.43 -0.16 -14.18
C GLY A 466 -13.82 0.27 -12.85
N ASN A 467 -12.82 -0.45 -12.32
CA ASN A 467 -12.12 -0.03 -11.08
C ASN A 467 -10.70 0.45 -11.40
N ASP A 468 -10.46 1.75 -11.21
CA ASP A 468 -9.19 2.43 -11.47
C ASP A 468 -8.06 2.00 -10.52
N TYR A 469 -8.36 1.78 -9.24
CA TYR A 469 -7.38 1.37 -8.23
C TYR A 469 -6.76 -0.01 -8.54
N LEU A 470 -7.56 -0.96 -9.05
CA LEU A 470 -7.04 -2.27 -9.48
C LEU A 470 -6.08 -2.16 -10.66
N TYR A 471 -6.33 -1.25 -11.61
CA TYR A 471 -5.40 -0.98 -12.71
C TYR A 471 -4.11 -0.31 -12.23
N GLN A 472 -4.17 0.54 -11.19
CA GLN A 472 -2.98 1.06 -10.53
C GLN A 472 -2.17 -0.07 -9.88
N ALA A 473 -2.83 -0.97 -9.14
CA ALA A 473 -2.17 -2.13 -8.53
C ALA A 473 -1.50 -3.03 -9.58
N GLN A 474 -2.17 -3.28 -10.71
CA GLN A 474 -1.59 -3.99 -11.86
C GLN A 474 -0.37 -3.28 -12.43
N ALA A 475 -0.42 -1.95 -12.57
CA ALA A 475 0.72 -1.18 -13.06
C ALA A 475 1.95 -1.34 -12.15
N ILE A 476 1.76 -1.32 -10.83
CA ILE A 476 2.83 -1.55 -9.85
C ILE A 476 3.41 -2.96 -9.99
N VAL A 477 2.55 -3.98 -10.15
CA VAL A 477 3.01 -5.37 -10.36
C VAL A 477 3.86 -5.49 -11.64
N PHE A 478 3.40 -4.91 -12.76
CA PHE A 478 4.15 -4.93 -14.02
C PHE A 478 5.47 -4.15 -13.93
N GLU A 479 5.47 -3.01 -13.25
CA GLU A 479 6.70 -2.23 -13.00
C GLU A 479 7.74 -3.07 -12.26
N ARG A 480 7.32 -3.78 -11.20
CA ARG A 480 8.22 -4.64 -10.40
C ARG A 480 8.77 -5.82 -11.20
N GLN A 481 8.05 -6.30 -12.20
CA GLN A 481 8.52 -7.32 -13.14
C GLN A 481 9.44 -6.76 -14.25
N GLY A 482 9.63 -5.45 -14.32
CA GLY A 482 10.34 -4.79 -15.42
C GLY A 482 9.54 -4.68 -16.72
N ASN A 483 8.25 -5.03 -16.71
CA ASN A 483 7.36 -4.90 -17.87
C ASN A 483 6.76 -3.49 -17.93
N LEU A 484 7.61 -2.51 -18.21
CA LEU A 484 7.25 -1.09 -18.16
C LEU A 484 6.13 -0.72 -19.15
N LYS A 485 6.06 -1.38 -20.31
CA LYS A 485 5.01 -1.13 -21.32
C LYS A 485 3.62 -1.51 -20.81
N ASP A 486 3.48 -2.67 -20.19
CA ASP A 486 2.20 -3.10 -19.61
C ASP A 486 1.86 -2.30 -18.34
N ALA A 487 2.88 -1.83 -17.60
CA ALA A 487 2.69 -0.88 -16.50
C ALA A 487 2.10 0.44 -17.00
N ILE A 488 2.68 1.03 -18.05
CA ILE A 488 2.17 2.25 -18.70
C ILE A 488 0.75 2.04 -19.24
N SER A 489 0.49 0.91 -19.92
CA SER A 489 -0.85 0.63 -20.43
C SER A 489 -1.89 0.52 -19.32
N SER A 490 -1.54 -0.14 -18.20
CA SER A 490 -2.44 -0.30 -17.05
C SER A 490 -2.75 1.03 -16.38
N ILE A 491 -1.75 1.89 -16.12
CA ILE A 491 -2.01 3.19 -15.50
C ILE A 491 -2.81 4.13 -16.42
N GLN A 492 -2.62 4.04 -17.74
CA GLN A 492 -3.47 4.77 -18.70
C GLN A 492 -4.93 4.30 -18.67
N LYS A 493 -5.21 3.02 -18.40
CA LYS A 493 -6.59 2.54 -18.18
C LYS A 493 -7.18 3.11 -16.89
N ALA A 494 -6.40 3.18 -15.81
CA ALA A 494 -6.83 3.82 -14.56
C ALA A 494 -7.23 5.28 -14.80
N ILE A 495 -6.39 6.04 -15.51
CA ILE A 495 -6.65 7.45 -15.87
C ILE A 495 -7.91 7.60 -16.74
N LYS A 496 -8.15 6.68 -17.68
CA LYS A 496 -9.36 6.70 -18.52
C LYS A 496 -10.65 6.51 -17.71
N ILE A 497 -10.59 5.73 -16.63
CA ILE A 497 -11.73 5.51 -15.73
C ILE A 497 -11.90 6.72 -14.81
N ASN A 498 -10.81 7.19 -14.20
CA ASN A 498 -10.82 8.32 -13.28
C ASN A 498 -9.60 9.22 -13.49
N SER A 499 -9.78 10.26 -14.31
CA SER A 499 -8.71 11.20 -14.64
C SER A 499 -8.41 12.21 -13.53
N GLN A 500 -9.22 12.22 -12.46
CA GLN A 500 -9.12 13.18 -11.34
C GLN A 500 -8.17 12.71 -10.22
N VAL A 501 -7.67 11.47 -10.29
CA VAL A 501 -6.70 10.96 -9.31
C VAL A 501 -5.30 11.40 -9.70
N GLN A 502 -4.70 12.19 -8.82
CA GLN A 502 -3.44 12.87 -8.99
C GLN A 502 -2.27 11.88 -9.10
N GLU A 503 -2.25 10.87 -8.23
CA GLU A 503 -1.21 9.84 -8.10
C GLU A 503 -1.01 9.02 -9.38
N TYR A 504 -2.06 8.84 -10.20
CA TYR A 504 -1.96 8.08 -11.44
C TYR A 504 -1.11 8.80 -12.48
N TRP A 505 -1.23 10.13 -12.58
CA TRP A 505 -0.43 10.93 -13.49
C TRP A 505 1.04 10.98 -13.06
N GLN A 506 1.30 11.10 -11.75
CA GLN A 506 2.66 11.01 -11.23
C GLN A 506 3.29 9.65 -11.54
N SER A 507 2.55 8.56 -11.33
CA SER A 507 2.99 7.20 -11.63
C SER A 507 3.29 7.02 -13.12
N LEU A 508 2.42 7.53 -13.99
CA LEU A 508 2.62 7.49 -15.44
C LEU A 508 3.90 8.24 -15.85
N LEU A 509 4.12 9.45 -15.35
CA LEU A 509 5.33 10.24 -15.64
C LEU A 509 6.60 9.51 -15.19
N MET A 510 6.60 8.93 -13.98
CA MET A 510 7.72 8.12 -13.48
C MET A 510 8.01 6.92 -14.40
N LEU A 511 6.97 6.19 -14.81
CA LEU A 511 7.11 5.04 -15.72
C LEU A 511 7.64 5.48 -17.10
N CYS A 512 7.14 6.61 -17.63
CA CYS A 512 7.62 7.18 -18.89
C CYS A 512 9.12 7.50 -18.85
N HIS A 513 9.59 8.02 -17.72
CA HIS A 513 11.02 8.28 -17.51
C HIS A 513 11.83 6.99 -17.47
N LYS A 514 11.37 5.97 -16.73
CA LYS A 514 12.05 4.66 -16.61
C LYS A 514 12.13 3.93 -17.95
N ASP A 515 11.07 3.96 -18.75
CA ASP A 515 11.02 3.30 -20.07
C ASP A 515 11.72 4.13 -21.17
N LYS A 516 12.11 5.39 -20.88
CA LYS A 516 12.74 6.34 -21.81
C LYS A 516 11.89 6.58 -23.06
N LEU A 517 10.60 6.87 -22.87
CA LEU A 517 9.69 7.17 -23.99
C LEU A 517 10.19 8.36 -24.83
N PRO A 518 9.89 8.38 -26.15
CA PRO A 518 10.21 9.52 -27.00
C PRO A 518 9.52 10.81 -26.53
N ASP A 519 10.23 11.95 -26.62
CA ASP A 519 9.73 13.27 -26.20
C ASP A 519 8.37 13.64 -26.82
N SER A 520 8.09 13.19 -28.05
CA SER A 520 6.82 13.42 -28.74
C SER A 520 5.62 12.74 -28.08
N GLU A 521 5.82 11.58 -27.46
CA GLU A 521 4.77 10.87 -26.73
C GLU A 521 4.57 11.47 -25.35
N VAL A 522 5.68 11.78 -24.66
CA VAL A 522 5.65 12.48 -23.38
C VAL A 522 4.91 13.81 -23.50
N SER A 523 5.14 14.59 -24.57
CA SER A 523 4.47 15.88 -24.76
C SER A 523 2.94 15.75 -24.76
N LYS A 524 2.39 14.71 -25.41
CA LYS A 524 0.93 14.48 -25.43
C LYS A 524 0.40 14.18 -24.04
N ILE A 525 1.10 13.32 -23.29
CA ILE A 525 0.74 12.99 -21.90
C ILE A 525 0.75 14.25 -21.03
N LEU A 526 1.77 15.10 -21.20
CA LEU A 526 1.87 16.34 -20.45
C LEU A 526 0.72 17.31 -20.75
N ASP A 527 0.25 17.36 -21.99
CA ASP A 527 -0.87 18.23 -22.41
C ASP A 527 -2.22 17.75 -21.85
N ASP A 528 -2.38 16.44 -21.63
CA ASP A 528 -3.61 15.84 -21.07
C ASP A 528 -3.74 15.99 -19.54
N ILE A 529 -2.68 16.40 -18.83
CA ILE A 529 -2.71 16.59 -17.37
C ILE A 529 -3.69 17.72 -17.01
N PRO A 530 -4.70 17.47 -16.13
CA PRO A 530 -5.62 18.50 -15.68
C PRO A 530 -4.91 19.70 -15.03
N GLU A 531 -5.15 20.91 -15.55
CA GLU A 531 -4.56 22.14 -14.98
C GLU A 531 -4.94 22.36 -13.51
N SER A 532 -6.11 21.86 -13.09
CA SER A 532 -6.58 21.92 -11.70
C SER A 532 -5.58 21.34 -10.70
N PHE A 533 -4.78 20.35 -11.10
CA PHE A 533 -3.78 19.71 -10.22
C PHE A 533 -2.58 20.60 -9.92
N ILE A 534 -2.28 21.55 -10.82
CA ILE A 534 -1.08 22.40 -10.75
C ILE A 534 -1.47 23.87 -10.50
N LYS A 535 -2.77 24.17 -10.45
CA LYS A 535 -3.24 25.55 -10.28
C LYS A 535 -2.81 26.16 -8.94
N GLU A 536 -2.81 25.38 -7.87
CA GLU A 536 -2.46 25.86 -6.52
C GLU A 536 -1.23 25.16 -5.93
N PRO A 537 -0.42 25.87 -5.13
CA PRO A 537 0.80 25.34 -4.53
C PRO A 537 0.49 24.35 -3.39
N THR A 538 0.44 23.06 -3.72
CA THR A 538 0.32 21.95 -2.75
C THR A 538 1.55 21.04 -2.80
N GLN A 539 1.74 20.18 -1.79
CA GLN A 539 2.82 19.19 -1.79
C GLN A 539 2.73 18.23 -2.98
N PHE A 540 1.52 17.81 -3.34
CA PHE A 540 1.31 16.96 -4.51
C PHE A 540 1.64 17.73 -5.80
N ALA A 541 1.08 18.91 -6.00
CA ALA A 541 1.32 19.73 -7.18
C ALA A 541 2.82 19.99 -7.39
N SER A 542 3.54 20.24 -6.29
CA SER A 542 4.98 20.41 -6.27
C SER A 542 5.73 19.14 -6.74
N SER A 543 5.29 17.98 -6.26
CA SER A 543 5.86 16.67 -6.65
C SER A 543 5.59 16.36 -8.13
N LEU A 544 4.38 16.65 -8.63
CA LEU A 544 4.04 16.49 -10.04
C LEU A 544 4.86 17.44 -10.93
N LEU A 545 5.02 18.71 -10.54
CA LEU A 545 5.86 19.68 -11.26
C LEU A 545 7.33 19.28 -11.31
N PHE A 546 7.85 18.67 -10.25
CA PHE A 546 9.18 18.09 -10.24
C PHE A 546 9.31 16.97 -11.29
N GLU A 547 8.34 16.07 -11.38
CA GLU A 547 8.32 14.99 -12.38
C GLU A 547 8.25 15.54 -13.82
N ILE A 548 7.41 16.55 -14.06
CA ILE A 548 7.32 17.25 -15.35
C ILE A 548 8.68 17.85 -15.75
N ALA A 549 9.35 18.49 -14.79
CA ALA A 549 10.69 19.05 -15.02
C ALA A 549 11.74 17.95 -15.26
N ARG A 550 11.66 16.83 -14.52
CA ARG A 550 12.58 15.69 -14.63
C ARG A 550 12.56 15.04 -16.01
N ILE A 551 11.40 14.98 -16.65
CA ILE A 551 11.26 14.42 -18.00
C ILE A 551 11.63 15.44 -19.09
N GLY A 552 12.02 16.67 -18.71
CA GLY A 552 12.64 17.64 -19.60
C GLY A 552 11.75 18.82 -20.02
N ASN A 553 10.53 18.95 -19.49
CA ASN A 553 9.68 20.11 -19.76
C ASN A 553 9.77 21.17 -18.65
N PHE A 554 10.97 21.70 -18.43
CA PHE A 554 11.19 22.73 -17.41
C PHE A 554 10.41 24.02 -17.68
N LYS A 555 10.13 24.37 -18.95
CA LYS A 555 9.36 25.58 -19.30
C LYS A 555 7.94 25.56 -18.73
N LYS A 556 7.24 24.41 -18.84
CA LYS A 556 5.91 24.25 -18.23
C LYS A 556 6.00 24.35 -16.70
N THR A 557 7.04 23.79 -16.10
CA THR A 557 7.28 23.92 -14.65
C THR A 557 7.60 25.36 -14.23
N GLU A 558 8.44 26.07 -14.97
CA GLU A 558 8.80 27.48 -14.75
C GLU A 558 7.55 28.38 -14.76
N HIS A 559 6.67 28.18 -15.74
CA HIS A 559 5.38 28.88 -15.84
C HIS A 559 4.58 28.80 -14.53
N TYR A 560 4.28 27.58 -14.05
CA TYR A 560 3.47 27.42 -12.84
C TYR A 560 4.18 27.89 -11.57
N LEU A 561 5.49 27.67 -11.45
CA LEU A 561 6.26 28.14 -10.29
C LEU A 561 6.26 29.66 -10.17
N ILE A 562 6.42 30.37 -11.29
CA ILE A 562 6.35 31.83 -11.30
C ILE A 562 4.92 32.31 -11.06
N LYS A 563 3.92 31.65 -11.63
CA LYS A 563 2.51 31.97 -11.38
C LYS A 563 2.13 31.83 -9.91
N TRP A 564 2.50 30.72 -9.26
CA TRP A 564 2.32 30.52 -7.81
C TRP A 564 3.02 31.62 -7.02
N PHE A 565 4.26 31.94 -7.41
CA PHE A 565 5.04 32.98 -6.76
C PHE A 565 4.39 34.36 -6.89
N ILE A 566 3.88 34.73 -8.07
CA ILE A 566 3.20 36.03 -8.27
C ILE A 566 1.92 36.13 -7.44
N GLN A 567 1.18 35.03 -7.31
CA GLN A 567 -0.06 34.98 -6.52
C GLN A 567 0.20 35.09 -5.02
N SER A 568 1.18 34.33 -4.50
CA SER A 568 1.58 34.37 -3.09
C SER A 568 3.06 33.99 -2.94
N PRO A 569 3.98 34.97 -2.91
CA PRO A 569 5.41 34.69 -2.74
C PRO A 569 5.71 33.93 -1.46
N GLU A 570 5.03 34.31 -0.37
CA GLU A 570 5.28 33.76 0.96
C GLU A 570 4.91 32.29 1.10
N ASN A 571 3.79 31.87 0.50
CA ASN A 571 3.33 30.48 0.56
C ASN A 571 4.07 29.59 -0.45
N SER A 572 4.55 30.17 -1.55
CA SER A 572 5.15 29.43 -2.67
C SER A 572 6.66 29.24 -2.55
N ALA A 573 7.34 30.08 -1.76
CA ALA A 573 8.80 30.07 -1.61
C ALA A 573 9.39 28.70 -1.24
N ARG A 574 8.71 27.95 -0.35
CA ARG A 574 9.14 26.60 0.05
C ARG A 574 9.07 25.61 -1.09
N TYR A 575 7.96 25.57 -1.83
CA TYR A 575 7.78 24.65 -2.96
C TYR A 575 8.77 24.93 -4.09
N LEU A 576 8.90 26.20 -4.46
CA LEU A 576 9.83 26.65 -5.50
C LEU A 576 11.28 26.25 -5.16
N MET A 577 11.72 26.53 -3.93
CA MET A 577 13.06 26.14 -3.48
C MET A 577 13.25 24.62 -3.42
N ASN A 578 12.27 23.87 -2.90
CA ASN A 578 12.39 22.42 -2.80
C ASN A 578 12.48 21.76 -4.19
N ILE A 579 11.65 22.17 -5.15
CA ILE A 579 11.75 21.70 -6.54
C ILE A 579 13.10 22.07 -7.14
N TRP A 580 13.54 23.32 -6.96
CA TRP A 580 14.82 23.77 -7.51
C TRP A 580 16.01 22.97 -6.96
N VAL A 581 16.07 22.79 -5.64
CA VAL A 581 17.11 22.00 -4.96
C VAL A 581 17.07 20.55 -5.44
N ASN A 582 15.90 19.92 -5.49
CA ASN A 582 15.77 18.54 -5.97
C ASN A 582 16.20 18.40 -7.43
N LEU A 583 15.95 19.41 -8.28
CA LEU A 583 16.38 19.41 -9.67
C LEU A 583 17.89 19.63 -9.84
N LEU A 584 18.62 20.17 -8.85
CA LEU A 584 20.08 20.37 -8.96
C LEU A 584 20.81 19.06 -9.28
N SER A 585 20.35 17.94 -8.72
CA SER A 585 20.91 16.61 -8.96
C SER A 585 20.69 16.09 -10.40
N PHE A 586 19.74 16.67 -11.14
CA PHE A 586 19.31 16.18 -12.47
C PHE A 586 19.61 17.16 -13.61
N ARG A 587 20.06 18.39 -13.31
CA ARG A 587 20.32 19.40 -14.34
C ARG A 587 21.40 18.94 -15.31
N LYS A 588 21.11 19.07 -16.60
CA LYS A 588 22.13 19.24 -17.64
C LYS A 588 22.48 20.73 -17.62
N ASP A 589 23.76 21.07 -17.49
CA ASP A 589 24.28 22.44 -17.56
C ASP A 589 24.12 23.06 -18.95
N SER A 590 22.88 23.18 -19.44
CA SER A 590 22.60 24.19 -20.45
C SER A 590 22.41 25.50 -19.71
N GLU A 591 23.47 26.31 -19.65
CA GLU A 591 23.35 27.75 -19.49
C GLU A 591 22.15 28.25 -20.34
N ASN A 592 21.21 28.93 -19.69
CA ASN A 592 20.06 29.65 -20.28
C ASN A 592 18.77 28.90 -20.74
N GLN A 593 18.28 27.88 -20.03
CA GLN A 593 16.89 27.40 -20.26
C GLN A 593 15.78 28.21 -19.57
N TYR A 594 16.11 29.08 -18.62
CA TYR A 594 15.14 29.97 -17.98
C TYR A 594 14.63 30.99 -18.99
N SER A 595 13.32 31.20 -19.01
CA SER A 595 12.67 32.14 -19.92
C SER A 595 12.99 33.58 -19.52
N ASP A 596 13.15 34.47 -20.50
CA ASP A 596 13.37 35.90 -20.24
C ASP A 596 12.10 36.58 -19.72
N THR A 597 10.93 36.07 -20.13
CA THR A 597 9.60 36.46 -19.65
C THR A 597 8.77 35.21 -19.37
N VAL A 598 7.87 35.31 -18.39
CA VAL A 598 6.94 34.24 -18.02
C VAL A 598 5.58 34.87 -17.73
N ASP A 599 4.60 34.61 -18.60
CA ASP A 599 3.25 35.18 -18.56
C ASP A 599 3.24 36.72 -18.42
N ASP A 600 2.54 37.23 -17.39
CA ASP A 600 2.41 38.64 -17.06
C ASP A 600 3.69 39.22 -16.42
N CYS A 601 4.69 38.38 -16.09
CA CYS A 601 5.99 38.87 -15.62
C CYS A 601 6.82 39.37 -16.80
N ILE A 602 6.84 40.70 -16.93
CA ILE A 602 7.54 41.43 -17.98
C ILE A 602 9.04 41.35 -17.77
N LYS A 603 9.50 41.45 -16.51
CA LYS A 603 10.92 41.54 -16.18
C LYS A 603 11.16 41.27 -14.70
N ALA A 604 12.35 40.83 -14.32
CA ALA A 604 12.78 40.89 -12.92
C ALA A 604 14.07 41.70 -12.78
N VAL A 605 14.17 42.46 -11.69
CA VAL A 605 15.23 43.44 -11.50
C VAL A 605 15.74 43.44 -10.07
N GLN A 606 17.04 43.69 -9.93
CA GLN A 606 17.66 44.02 -8.67
C GLN A 606 18.14 45.47 -8.73
N TYR A 607 17.71 46.29 -7.78
CA TYR A 607 17.96 47.74 -7.79
C TYR A 607 18.09 48.28 -6.36
N ILE A 608 18.70 49.45 -6.23
CA ILE A 608 18.78 50.19 -4.97
C ILE A 608 17.65 51.21 -4.95
N LYS A 609 16.88 51.26 -3.85
CA LYS A 609 15.90 52.30 -3.56
C LYS A 609 16.32 53.00 -2.26
N ASN A 610 16.66 54.29 -2.33
CA ASN A 610 17.08 55.08 -1.16
C ASN A 610 18.15 54.37 -0.30
N GLY A 611 19.17 53.80 -0.96
CA GLY A 611 20.27 53.07 -0.30
C GLY A 611 19.98 51.60 0.08
N LYS A 612 18.73 51.11 -0.03
CA LYS A 612 18.38 49.70 0.24
C LYS A 612 18.32 48.88 -1.06
N LYS A 613 19.05 47.76 -1.10
CA LYS A 613 19.00 46.79 -2.20
C LYS A 613 17.70 45.99 -2.14
N LEU A 614 16.99 45.92 -3.27
CA LEU A 614 15.72 45.20 -3.43
C LEU A 614 15.78 44.32 -4.67
N THR A 615 15.15 43.14 -4.61
CA THR A 615 14.92 42.26 -5.75
C THR A 615 13.41 42.14 -5.94
N GLN A 616 12.89 42.48 -7.13
CA GLN A 616 11.45 42.46 -7.40
C GLN A 616 11.14 41.95 -8.82
N LEU A 617 10.01 41.28 -8.97
CA LEU A 617 9.41 40.96 -10.27
C LEU A 617 8.50 42.11 -10.71
N ILE A 618 8.62 42.55 -11.96
CA ILE A 618 7.73 43.52 -12.60
C ILE A 618 6.64 42.74 -13.33
N VAL A 619 5.40 42.94 -12.92
CA VAL A 619 4.22 42.21 -13.43
C VAL A 619 3.21 43.19 -14.00
N LYS A 620 2.65 42.85 -15.16
CA LYS A 620 1.67 43.66 -15.87
C LYS A 620 0.39 43.84 -15.05
N GLU A 621 -0.05 45.08 -14.87
CA GLU A 621 -1.31 45.44 -14.19
C GLU A 621 -1.49 44.78 -12.81
N TYR A 622 -0.38 44.56 -12.08
CA TYR A 622 -0.43 43.87 -10.79
C TYR A 622 -1.22 44.68 -9.74
N LYS A 623 -2.25 44.04 -9.16
CA LYS A 623 -3.17 44.65 -8.18
C LYS A 623 -2.90 44.23 -6.72
N GLY A 624 -1.93 43.36 -6.48
CA GLY A 624 -1.60 42.91 -5.13
C GLY A 624 -0.70 43.88 -4.38
N ASN A 625 -0.42 43.58 -3.10
CA ASN A 625 0.40 44.41 -2.22
C ASN A 625 1.67 43.70 -1.73
N SER A 626 2.22 42.79 -2.54
CA SER A 626 3.46 42.10 -2.15
C SER A 626 4.67 43.04 -2.23
N PRO A 627 5.56 43.06 -1.23
CA PRO A 627 6.81 43.83 -1.30
C PRO A 627 7.82 43.28 -2.31
N TYR A 628 7.54 42.12 -2.91
CA TYR A 628 8.41 41.41 -3.85
C TYR A 628 8.00 41.58 -5.31
N ILE A 629 6.83 42.19 -5.56
CA ILE A 629 6.24 42.34 -6.89
C ILE A 629 5.90 43.80 -7.11
N LEU A 630 6.25 44.32 -8.29
CA LEU A 630 6.03 45.69 -8.69
C LEU A 630 5.11 45.73 -9.92
N SER A 631 4.10 46.58 -9.89
CA SER A 631 3.28 46.83 -11.09
C SER A 631 4.05 47.69 -12.09
N ASP A 632 3.94 47.33 -13.37
CA ASP A 632 4.47 48.09 -14.50
C ASP A 632 3.88 49.49 -14.63
N GLU A 633 2.72 49.75 -14.04
CA GLU A 633 2.06 51.05 -14.06
C GLU A 633 2.66 52.05 -13.05
N THR A 634 3.39 51.55 -12.05
CA THR A 634 3.99 52.39 -11.01
C THR A 634 5.13 53.25 -11.55
N PRO A 635 5.39 54.45 -10.98
CA PRO A 635 6.51 55.30 -11.41
C PRO A 635 7.87 54.59 -11.38
N ILE A 636 8.10 53.74 -10.37
CA ILE A 636 9.31 52.92 -10.24
C ILE A 636 9.33 51.82 -11.31
N GLY A 637 8.19 51.13 -11.55
CA GLY A 637 8.06 50.08 -12.55
C GLY A 637 8.36 50.59 -13.97
N LYS A 638 7.73 51.70 -14.37
CA LYS A 638 7.99 52.37 -15.66
C LYS A 638 9.45 52.78 -15.81
N ALA A 639 10.05 53.34 -14.76
CA ALA A 639 11.43 53.78 -14.79
C ALA A 639 12.41 52.61 -14.97
N LEU A 640 12.18 51.48 -14.30
CA LEU A 640 13.02 50.28 -14.40
C LEU A 640 12.85 49.54 -15.74
N LEU A 641 11.66 49.56 -16.34
CA LEU A 641 11.42 48.98 -17.67
C LEU A 641 12.12 49.73 -18.80
N LEU A 642 12.35 51.04 -18.66
CA LEU A 642 13.04 51.88 -19.66
C LEU A 642 14.57 51.65 -19.72
N GLY A 643 15.14 50.80 -18.86
CA GLY A 643 16.56 50.46 -18.87
C GLY A 643 17.45 51.60 -18.37
N LEU A 644 17.56 51.74 -17.05
CA LEU A 644 18.39 52.78 -16.43
C LEU A 644 19.87 52.34 -16.40
N LYS A 645 20.76 53.16 -16.98
CA LYS A 645 22.21 52.95 -16.92
C LYS A 645 22.90 53.72 -15.78
N GLU A 646 22.21 54.68 -15.17
CA GLU A 646 22.74 55.58 -14.13
C GLU A 646 21.67 55.84 -13.04
N LYS A 647 22.08 56.39 -11.89
CA LYS A 647 21.21 56.79 -10.79
C LYS A 647 20.15 57.79 -11.26
N LYS A 648 18.88 57.48 -11.01
CA LYS A 648 17.74 58.33 -11.40
C LYS A 648 16.89 58.69 -10.19
N ILE A 649 16.67 59.99 -10.02
CA ILE A 649 15.71 60.53 -9.07
C ILE A 649 14.35 60.56 -9.78
N ILE A 650 13.40 59.73 -9.34
CA ILE A 650 12.05 59.67 -9.94
C ILE A 650 11.13 60.71 -9.27
N ASP A 651 11.38 60.99 -8.00
CA ASP A 651 10.65 61.92 -7.12
C ASP A 651 11.70 62.56 -6.18
N PRO A 652 11.55 63.83 -5.74
CA PRO A 652 12.45 64.46 -4.75
C PRO A 652 12.88 63.60 -3.56
N LEU A 653 12.10 62.58 -3.18
CA LEU A 653 12.37 61.68 -2.05
C LEU A 653 12.69 60.22 -2.46
N ILE A 654 12.74 59.89 -3.75
CA ILE A 654 12.95 58.53 -4.26
C ILE A 654 14.07 58.49 -5.29
N GLU A 655 15.23 58.03 -4.84
CA GLU A 655 16.40 57.71 -5.66
C GLU A 655 16.39 56.21 -5.99
N ILE A 656 16.56 55.88 -7.27
CA ILE A 656 16.74 54.50 -7.73
C ILE A 656 18.00 54.31 -8.57
N GLU A 657 18.61 53.14 -8.45
CA GLU A 657 19.76 52.69 -9.24
C GLU A 657 19.55 51.23 -9.65
N LEU A 658 19.48 50.95 -10.95
CA LEU A 658 19.37 49.57 -11.44
C LEU A 658 20.74 48.89 -11.35
N LEU A 659 20.82 47.76 -10.64
CA LEU A 659 22.06 46.99 -10.49
C LEU A 659 22.18 45.91 -11.55
N LYS A 660 21.16 45.07 -11.69
CA LYS A 660 21.13 44.00 -12.68
C LYS A 660 19.72 43.59 -13.06
N GLU A 661 19.59 43.12 -14.30
CA GLU A 661 18.39 42.45 -14.79
C GLU A 661 18.52 40.95 -14.53
N LEU A 662 17.43 40.34 -14.08
CA LEU A 662 17.36 38.92 -13.75
C LEU A 662 16.24 38.28 -14.54
N LYS A 663 16.40 36.98 -14.82
CA LYS A 663 15.29 36.17 -15.31
C LYS A 663 14.25 36.00 -14.18
N PRO A 664 12.93 35.97 -14.49
CA PRO A 664 11.87 35.87 -13.48
C PRO A 664 12.11 34.75 -12.47
N PHE A 665 12.46 33.56 -12.94
CA PHE A 665 12.69 32.40 -12.08
C PHE A 665 13.86 32.58 -11.12
N ILE A 666 14.96 33.19 -11.57
CA ILE A 666 16.13 33.47 -10.74
C ILE A 666 15.80 34.51 -9.66
N ALA A 667 15.02 35.55 -10.01
CA ALA A 667 14.58 36.52 -9.03
C ALA A 667 13.65 35.90 -7.98
N ALA A 668 12.69 35.07 -8.42
CA ALA A 668 11.80 34.34 -7.51
C ALA A 668 12.58 33.41 -6.57
N LEU A 669 13.64 32.75 -7.03
CA LEU A 669 14.56 31.97 -6.18
C LEU A 669 15.22 32.85 -5.11
N HIS A 670 15.88 33.95 -5.50
CA HIS A 670 16.55 34.84 -4.54
C HIS A 670 15.59 35.37 -3.48
N ILE A 671 14.38 35.76 -3.89
CA ILE A 671 13.36 36.24 -2.95
C ILE A 671 12.85 35.09 -2.07
N SER A 672 12.68 33.89 -2.61
CA SER A 672 12.26 32.72 -1.82
C SER A 672 13.27 32.38 -0.71
N VAL A 673 14.57 32.53 -0.99
CA VAL A 673 15.65 32.39 -0.01
C VAL A 673 15.48 33.42 1.13
N GLU A 674 15.26 34.70 0.80
CA GLU A 674 15.02 35.76 1.79
C GLU A 674 13.76 35.49 2.63
N ILE A 675 12.64 35.12 2.01
CA ILE A 675 11.37 34.80 2.68
C ILE A 675 11.56 33.65 3.67
N ARG A 676 12.14 32.53 3.23
CA ARG A 676 12.33 31.35 4.10
C ARG A 676 13.25 31.68 5.26
N GLN A 677 14.31 32.44 5.04
CA GLN A 677 15.22 32.84 6.12
C GLN A 677 14.55 33.77 7.14
N LEU A 678 13.73 34.72 6.69
CA LEU A 678 12.99 35.63 7.57
C LEU A 678 11.90 34.90 8.38
N LYS A 679 11.28 33.87 7.80
CA LYS A 679 10.22 33.08 8.44
C LYS A 679 10.71 31.85 9.22
N ASN A 680 11.99 31.48 9.11
CA ASN A 680 12.50 30.29 9.78
C ASN A 680 12.57 30.52 11.30
N ASP A 681 11.64 29.92 12.03
CA ASP A 681 11.54 29.90 13.49
C ASP A 681 12.28 28.70 14.13
N GLY A 682 12.98 27.90 13.31
CA GLY A 682 13.63 26.65 13.69
C GLY A 682 12.88 25.39 13.24
N THR A 683 11.67 25.51 12.70
CA THR A 683 10.92 24.37 12.14
C THR A 683 11.29 24.03 10.69
N ASP A 684 11.87 24.98 9.95
CA ASP A 684 12.37 24.75 8.59
C ASP A 684 13.85 24.35 8.66
N PHE A 685 14.18 23.17 8.11
CA PHE A 685 15.56 22.70 8.00
C PHE A 685 16.42 23.52 7.02
N PHE A 686 15.80 24.42 6.24
CA PHE A 686 16.48 25.32 5.32
C PHE A 686 17.19 26.47 6.04
N GLY A 687 18.51 26.56 5.87
CA GLY A 687 19.32 27.65 6.40
C GLY A 687 20.25 28.22 5.33
N VAL A 688 20.33 29.55 5.28
CA VAL A 688 21.22 30.26 4.36
C VAL A 688 22.47 30.69 5.12
N VAL A 689 23.64 30.28 4.63
CA VAL A 689 24.91 30.78 5.14
C VAL A 689 25.33 31.97 4.29
N ASN A 690 25.14 33.19 4.81
CA ASN A 690 25.67 34.38 4.17
C ASN A 690 27.20 34.39 4.29
N PHE A 691 27.87 34.40 3.13
CA PHE A 691 29.30 34.56 3.00
C PHE A 691 29.64 36.03 2.73
N ASP A 692 30.68 36.55 3.39
CA ASP A 692 31.23 37.85 3.05
C ASP A 692 32.10 37.68 1.79
N GLU A 693 31.57 38.09 0.64
CA GLU A 693 32.27 37.99 -0.65
C GLU A 693 33.63 38.72 -0.65
N ASN A 694 33.81 39.70 0.24
CA ASN A 694 35.06 40.45 0.39
C ASN A 694 36.03 39.81 1.41
N ASN A 695 35.62 38.73 2.09
CA ASN A 695 36.44 38.04 3.08
C ASN A 695 36.21 36.51 3.03
N PRO A 696 36.81 35.83 2.03
CA PRO A 696 36.67 34.38 1.84
C PRO A 696 37.17 33.56 3.04
N GLU A 697 38.13 34.06 3.82
CA GLU A 697 38.61 33.39 5.05
C GLU A 697 37.53 33.33 6.14
N LYS A 698 36.79 34.43 6.35
CA LYS A 698 35.64 34.44 7.28
C LYS A 698 34.52 33.52 6.82
N ALA A 699 34.28 33.44 5.51
CA ALA A 699 33.31 32.54 4.93
C ALA A 699 33.66 31.07 5.22
N LEU A 700 34.92 30.68 4.97
CA LEU A 700 35.44 29.34 5.29
C LEU A 700 35.32 29.03 6.78
N LYS A 701 35.74 29.95 7.66
CA LYS A 701 35.65 29.75 9.12
C LYS A 701 34.22 29.48 9.59
N LYS A 702 33.22 30.16 9.01
CA LYS A 702 31.81 29.94 9.34
C LYS A 702 31.28 28.58 8.86
N ILE A 703 31.73 28.11 7.69
CA ILE A 703 31.45 26.73 7.21
C ILE A 703 32.04 25.71 8.20
N GLN A 704 33.26 25.94 8.65
CA GLN A 704 33.95 25.09 9.61
C GLN A 704 33.18 25.02 10.94
N GLU A 705 32.74 26.14 11.48
CA GLU A 705 31.92 26.20 12.71
C GLU A 705 30.61 25.39 12.57
N ILE A 706 29.93 25.49 11.42
CA ILE A 706 28.70 24.73 11.15
C ILE A 706 28.98 23.22 11.07
N MET A 707 30.04 22.81 10.37
CA MET A 707 30.39 21.39 10.24
C MET A 707 30.86 20.78 11.57
N VAL A 708 31.64 21.51 12.36
CA VAL A 708 32.06 21.08 13.70
C VAL A 708 30.85 20.93 14.63
N TYR A 709 29.90 21.88 14.59
CA TYR A 709 28.66 21.79 15.35
C TYR A 709 27.81 20.56 14.97
N GLN A 710 27.70 20.25 13.67
CA GLN A 710 26.97 19.07 13.19
C GLN A 710 27.66 17.75 13.60
N ASN A 711 28.99 17.69 13.57
CA ASN A 711 29.75 16.50 13.97
C ASN A 711 29.75 16.26 15.49
N ASN A 712 29.64 17.32 16.32
CA ASN A 712 29.69 17.22 17.78
C ASN A 712 28.35 16.91 18.45
N LYS A 713 27.20 17.01 17.75
CA LYS A 713 25.86 16.87 18.36
C LYS A 713 25.34 15.42 18.43
N LEU A 714 26.18 14.43 18.16
CA LEU A 714 25.76 13.03 17.94
C LEU A 714 26.63 12.04 18.70
N ASP A 715 26.72 12.16 20.03
CA ASP A 715 27.42 11.16 20.87
C ASP A 715 26.89 9.73 20.64
N GLY A 716 25.57 9.57 20.41
CA GLY A 716 24.98 8.28 20.06
C GLY A 716 25.31 7.75 18.64
N LYS A 717 25.77 8.58 17.70
CA LYS A 717 26.15 8.13 16.35
C LYS A 717 27.44 7.32 16.39
N LYS A 718 28.43 7.74 17.18
CA LYS A 718 29.70 7.01 17.30
C LYS A 718 29.49 5.62 17.91
N GLU A 719 28.63 5.51 18.93
CA GLU A 719 28.26 4.23 19.52
C GLU A 719 27.61 3.29 18.49
N LEU A 720 26.66 3.79 17.67
CA LEU A 720 26.03 2.99 16.61
C LEU A 720 27.00 2.57 15.50
N LEU A 721 27.96 3.43 15.13
CA LEU A 721 28.97 3.11 14.10
C LEU A 721 29.93 2.02 14.61
N ALA A 722 30.33 2.09 15.87
CA ALA A 722 31.26 1.15 16.51
C ALA A 722 30.60 -0.17 16.95
N ASN A 723 29.27 -0.23 17.05
CA ASN A 723 28.54 -1.44 17.45
C ASN A 723 28.76 -2.59 16.46
N ASN A 724 29.26 -3.74 16.94
CA ASN A 724 29.53 -4.93 16.13
C ASN A 724 28.29 -5.79 15.86
N ASP A 725 27.20 -5.64 16.62
CA ASP A 725 25.96 -6.40 16.39
C ASP A 725 25.18 -5.89 15.15
N ILE A 726 25.50 -4.68 14.69
CA ILE A 726 24.84 -4.06 13.53
C ILE A 726 25.73 -4.25 12.28
N PRO A 727 25.22 -4.88 11.20
CA PRO A 727 25.93 -4.96 9.92
C PRO A 727 26.39 -3.60 9.39
N MET A 728 27.55 -3.58 8.73
CA MET A 728 28.17 -2.37 8.19
C MET A 728 27.24 -1.62 7.23
N LEU A 729 26.60 -2.33 6.30
CA LEU A 729 25.75 -1.74 5.27
C LEU A 729 24.50 -1.08 5.87
N LEU A 730 23.98 -1.60 6.99
CA LEU A 730 22.84 -1.00 7.70
C LEU A 730 23.20 0.31 8.43
N LYS A 731 24.49 0.63 8.56
CA LYS A 731 24.97 1.91 9.12
C LYS A 731 25.08 3.02 8.09
N ALA A 732 24.95 2.71 6.79
CA ALA A 732 25.05 3.69 5.72
C ALA A 732 24.15 4.94 5.88
N PRO A 733 22.89 4.83 6.37
CA PRO A 733 22.02 6.00 6.57
C PRO A 733 22.54 7.03 7.60
N LEU A 734 23.56 6.68 8.40
CA LEU A 734 24.22 7.60 9.32
C LEU A 734 25.21 8.55 8.62
N PHE A 735 25.54 8.30 7.35
CA PHE A 735 26.41 9.13 6.52
C PHE A 735 25.60 10.13 5.65
N GLN A 736 26.27 11.11 5.03
CA GLN A 736 25.61 12.19 4.28
C GLN A 736 24.65 11.65 3.20
N ARG A 737 23.51 12.33 3.01
CA ARG A 737 22.35 11.84 2.24
C ARG A 737 22.38 12.20 0.75
N ASP A 738 23.38 12.94 0.32
CA ASP A 738 23.30 13.70 -0.94
C ASP A 738 23.63 12.85 -2.17
N CYS A 739 24.34 11.72 -1.98
CA CYS A 739 24.72 10.79 -3.04
C CYS A 739 25.01 9.39 -2.49
N SER A 740 24.39 8.35 -3.06
CA SER A 740 24.52 6.96 -2.61
C SER A 740 25.92 6.38 -2.81
N VAL A 741 26.59 6.73 -3.91
CA VAL A 741 27.99 6.32 -4.19
C VAL A 741 28.93 6.95 -3.16
N LYS A 742 28.79 8.25 -2.89
CA LYS A 742 29.61 8.95 -1.88
C LYS A 742 29.37 8.35 -0.50
N LYS A 743 28.11 8.12 -0.14
CA LYS A 743 27.70 7.46 1.12
C LYS A 743 28.41 6.10 1.28
N ALA A 744 28.44 5.29 0.22
CA ALA A 744 29.13 4.00 0.23
C ALA A 744 30.65 4.16 0.43
N ILE A 745 31.29 5.07 -0.29
CA ILE A 745 32.73 5.33 -0.17
C ILE A 745 33.10 5.84 1.23
N ASP A 746 32.33 6.78 1.79
CA ASP A 746 32.56 7.35 3.11
C ASP A 746 32.38 6.29 4.21
N LEU A 747 31.38 5.42 4.08
CA LEU A 747 31.16 4.27 4.97
C LEU A 747 32.39 3.34 4.98
N LEU A 748 32.88 2.95 3.80
CA LEU A 748 34.01 2.03 3.65
C LEU A 748 35.34 2.64 4.13
N ARG A 749 35.49 3.96 4.02
CA ARG A 749 36.69 4.70 4.47
C ARG A 749 36.65 5.15 5.93
N SER A 750 35.52 5.03 6.62
CA SER A 750 35.39 5.50 8.00
C SER A 750 36.16 4.61 8.97
N GLN A 751 36.96 5.19 9.88
CA GLN A 751 37.61 4.47 10.97
C GLN A 751 36.67 4.15 12.14
N ASP A 752 35.59 4.92 12.29
CA ASP A 752 34.62 4.78 13.38
C ASP A 752 33.67 3.59 13.18
N VAL A 753 33.57 3.09 11.94
CA VAL A 753 32.71 1.96 11.58
C VAL A 753 33.41 0.64 11.87
N TYR A 754 32.81 -0.17 12.74
CA TYR A 754 33.20 -1.57 12.90
C TYR A 754 32.86 -2.36 11.64
N LYS A 755 33.84 -3.09 11.09
CA LYS A 755 33.74 -3.89 9.86
C LYS A 755 34.10 -5.34 10.18
N HIS A 756 33.24 -6.25 9.77
CA HIS A 756 33.47 -7.68 9.92
C HIS A 756 34.45 -8.18 8.86
N ALA A 757 35.08 -9.33 9.12
CA ALA A 757 35.84 -10.05 8.11
C ALA A 757 34.95 -10.43 6.90
N LEU A 758 35.57 -10.67 5.75
CA LEU A 758 34.85 -11.20 4.58
C LEU A 758 34.24 -12.55 4.94
N PHE A 759 33.01 -12.78 4.48
CA PHE A 759 32.33 -14.05 4.72
C PHE A 759 33.03 -15.18 3.94
N ASP A 760 33.37 -16.26 4.63
CA ASP A 760 34.18 -17.37 4.14
C ASP A 760 33.38 -18.67 3.90
N LEU A 761 32.05 -18.58 4.00
CA LEU A 761 31.12 -19.66 3.69
C LEU A 761 30.30 -19.31 2.44
N GLY A 762 29.81 -20.33 1.73
CA GLY A 762 28.99 -20.15 0.53
C GLY A 762 29.62 -20.76 -0.73
N ILE A 763 29.22 -20.27 -1.90
CA ILE A 763 29.73 -20.77 -3.19
C ILE A 763 31.12 -20.20 -3.46
N GLU A 764 32.11 -21.07 -3.64
CA GLU A 764 33.51 -20.69 -3.90
C GLU A 764 33.72 -20.22 -5.35
N ASP A 765 33.18 -20.95 -6.34
CA ASP A 765 33.33 -20.66 -7.77
C ASP A 765 31.97 -20.39 -8.45
N PRO A 766 31.35 -19.22 -8.23
CA PRO A 766 30.08 -18.88 -8.85
C PRO A 766 30.26 -18.51 -10.33
N LYS A 767 29.37 -19.00 -11.20
CA LYS A 767 29.31 -18.60 -12.63
C LYS A 767 28.63 -17.25 -12.84
N GLU A 768 27.79 -16.85 -11.89
CA GLU A 768 27.02 -15.62 -11.92
C GLU A 768 26.82 -15.11 -10.50
N VAL A 769 26.80 -13.78 -10.33
CA VAL A 769 26.65 -13.13 -9.03
C VAL A 769 25.79 -11.88 -9.12
N ILE A 770 24.98 -11.64 -8.09
CA ILE A 770 24.34 -10.35 -7.84
C ILE A 770 25.26 -9.51 -6.97
N VAL A 771 25.40 -8.22 -7.26
CA VAL A 771 26.27 -7.30 -6.52
C VAL A 771 25.52 -6.03 -6.14
N ASP A 772 25.61 -5.63 -4.87
CA ASP A 772 25.04 -4.39 -4.36
C ASP A 772 25.97 -3.18 -4.59
N LEU A 773 25.42 -1.97 -4.51
CA LEU A 773 26.16 -0.72 -4.69
C LEU A 773 27.41 -0.59 -3.79
N TYR A 774 27.34 -1.05 -2.54
CA TYR A 774 28.45 -0.93 -1.59
C TYR A 774 29.59 -1.87 -1.95
N THR A 775 29.26 -3.09 -2.39
CA THR A 775 30.23 -4.06 -2.89
C THR A 775 30.88 -3.58 -4.19
N ILE A 776 30.14 -2.95 -5.10
CA ILE A 776 30.73 -2.30 -6.29
C ILE A 776 31.72 -1.21 -5.87
N CYS A 777 31.32 -0.31 -4.96
CA CYS A 777 32.20 0.74 -4.46
C CYS A 777 33.44 0.16 -3.77
N TYR A 778 33.29 -0.94 -3.03
CA TYR A 778 34.38 -1.68 -2.43
C TYR A 778 35.39 -2.18 -3.49
N LEU A 779 34.92 -2.84 -4.55
CA LEU A 779 35.79 -3.34 -5.64
C LEU A 779 36.56 -2.19 -6.30
N VAL A 780 35.92 -1.03 -6.46
CA VAL A 780 36.52 0.17 -7.06
C VAL A 780 37.59 0.78 -6.16
N ILE A 781 37.28 1.05 -4.87
CA ILE A 781 38.25 1.72 -3.97
C ILE A 781 39.40 0.80 -3.54
N THR A 782 39.20 -0.52 -3.61
CA THR A 782 40.25 -1.51 -3.33
C THR A 782 41.11 -1.81 -4.55
N GLY A 783 40.67 -1.43 -5.75
CA GLY A 783 41.36 -1.71 -7.01
C GLY A 783 41.12 -3.11 -7.59
N LEU A 784 40.34 -3.95 -6.90
CA LEU A 784 39.96 -5.29 -7.34
C LEU A 784 39.08 -5.28 -8.59
N ILE A 785 38.45 -4.14 -8.90
CA ILE A 785 37.72 -3.90 -10.15
C ILE A 785 38.54 -4.27 -11.40
N SER A 786 39.86 -4.10 -11.34
CA SER A 786 40.73 -4.38 -12.49
C SER A 786 40.82 -5.86 -12.87
N GLY A 787 40.49 -6.78 -11.96
CA GLY A 787 40.48 -8.23 -12.22
C GLY A 787 39.16 -8.75 -12.80
N ILE A 788 38.09 -7.95 -12.84
CA ILE A 788 36.75 -8.42 -13.25
C ILE A 788 36.71 -8.93 -14.70
N GLY A 789 37.46 -8.30 -15.61
CA GLY A 789 37.52 -8.73 -17.01
C GLY A 789 38.27 -10.05 -17.25
N ASN A 790 39.01 -10.54 -16.24
CA ASN A 790 39.82 -11.76 -16.34
C ASN A 790 39.10 -13.00 -15.78
N ILE A 791 37.96 -12.83 -15.12
CA ILE A 791 37.18 -13.93 -14.55
C ILE A 791 35.93 -14.21 -15.39
N ASP A 792 35.64 -15.49 -15.60
CA ASP A 792 34.45 -15.93 -16.35
C ASP A 792 33.22 -15.97 -15.44
N VAL A 793 32.80 -14.78 -14.97
CA VAL A 793 31.66 -14.61 -14.06
C VAL A 793 30.74 -13.52 -14.58
N LYS A 794 29.45 -13.83 -14.62
CA LYS A 794 28.42 -12.87 -15.03
C LYS A 794 27.94 -12.02 -13.85
N PHE A 795 27.97 -10.69 -13.98
CA PHE A 795 27.55 -9.78 -12.93
C PHE A 795 26.15 -9.24 -13.16
N TYR A 796 25.35 -9.22 -12.10
CA TYR A 796 23.99 -8.68 -12.10
C TYR A 796 23.82 -7.57 -11.06
N ILE A 797 23.09 -6.52 -11.43
CA ILE A 797 22.75 -5.39 -10.55
C ILE A 797 21.27 -5.03 -10.66
N SER A 798 20.75 -4.34 -9.65
CA SER A 798 19.41 -3.74 -9.73
C SER A 798 19.37 -2.54 -10.68
N LEU A 799 18.18 -2.24 -11.21
CA LEU A 799 17.96 -1.05 -12.03
C LEU A 799 18.28 0.23 -11.24
N GLU A 800 17.90 0.26 -9.97
CA GLU A 800 18.15 1.36 -9.03
C GLU A 800 19.66 1.58 -8.86
N THR A 801 20.45 0.52 -8.66
CA THR A 801 21.91 0.60 -8.55
C THR A 801 22.53 1.18 -9.82
N LYS A 802 22.08 0.71 -11.00
CA LYS A 802 22.55 1.25 -12.28
C LYS A 802 22.25 2.74 -12.42
N LEU A 803 21.02 3.15 -12.14
CA LEU A 803 20.60 4.56 -12.24
C LEU A 803 21.41 5.46 -11.31
N GLU A 804 21.69 5.02 -10.09
CA GLU A 804 22.51 5.78 -9.13
C GLU A 804 23.95 5.96 -9.60
N ILE A 805 24.56 4.90 -10.15
CA ILE A 805 25.91 4.96 -10.71
C ILE A 805 25.94 5.87 -11.95
N ASP A 806 25.00 5.70 -12.89
CA ASP A 806 24.87 6.54 -14.09
C ASP A 806 24.70 8.02 -13.72
N ASN A 807 23.85 8.32 -12.72
CA ASN A 807 23.63 9.67 -12.22
C ASN A 807 24.91 10.26 -11.63
N PHE A 808 25.64 9.50 -10.82
CA PHE A 808 26.91 9.94 -10.23
C PHE A 808 27.98 10.21 -11.30
N ILE A 809 28.16 9.30 -12.26
CA ILE A 809 29.12 9.47 -13.36
C ILE A 809 28.78 10.73 -14.17
N ASN A 810 27.50 10.91 -14.51
CA ASN A 810 27.04 12.10 -15.23
C ASN A 810 27.26 13.38 -14.43
N TYR A 811 27.07 13.34 -13.11
CA TYR A 811 27.26 14.48 -12.22
C TYR A 811 28.73 14.93 -12.16
N ILE A 812 29.68 13.98 -12.04
CA ILE A 812 31.12 14.27 -12.07
C ILE A 812 31.58 14.75 -13.45
N ASN A 813 31.14 14.07 -14.52
CA ASN A 813 31.61 14.37 -15.87
C ASN A 813 31.24 15.78 -16.33
N LYS A 814 30.06 16.28 -15.94
CA LYS A 814 29.55 17.61 -16.29
C LYS A 814 30.23 18.77 -15.56
N GLY A 815 31.02 18.51 -14.51
CA GLY A 815 31.66 19.59 -13.75
C GLY A 815 30.82 20.17 -12.62
N SER A 816 29.59 19.70 -12.44
CA SER A 816 28.60 20.25 -11.49
C SER A 816 28.80 19.76 -10.04
N TYR A 817 29.81 18.92 -9.78
CA TYR A 817 30.15 18.41 -8.45
C TYR A 817 30.82 19.48 -7.59
N ALA A 818 30.24 19.74 -6.42
CA ALA A 818 30.85 20.52 -5.35
C ALA A 818 30.52 19.85 -4.00
N GLY A 819 31.56 19.41 -3.30
CA GLY A 819 31.45 18.84 -1.96
C GLY A 819 32.41 19.52 -1.00
N PHE A 820 32.19 19.37 0.30
CA PHE A 820 33.16 19.76 1.31
C PHE A 820 33.74 18.49 1.96
N ILE A 821 35.06 18.44 2.12
CA ILE A 821 35.75 17.39 2.88
C ILE A 821 36.32 18.01 4.15
N PRO A 822 36.00 17.46 5.34
CA PRO A 822 36.67 17.82 6.57
C PRO A 822 38.11 17.28 6.58
N PHE A 823 39.08 18.13 6.92
CA PHE A 823 40.44 17.69 7.23
C PHE A 823 40.63 17.56 8.74
N LEU A 824 41.55 16.67 9.14
CA LEU A 824 42.00 16.52 10.53
C LEU A 824 42.91 17.66 11.00
N ASP A 825 43.29 18.58 10.12
CA ASP A 825 44.19 19.69 10.46
C ASP A 825 43.43 20.83 11.15
N LYS A 826 43.97 21.29 12.28
CA LYS A 826 43.34 22.33 13.12
C LYS A 826 43.36 23.72 12.47
N GLU A 827 44.22 23.93 11.48
CA GLU A 827 44.37 25.22 10.79
C GLU A 827 43.52 25.33 9.52
N GLN A 828 43.20 24.22 8.84
CA GLN A 828 42.25 24.16 7.72
C GLN A 828 41.30 22.96 7.83
N PRO A 829 40.29 23.00 8.71
CA PRO A 829 39.46 21.84 9.00
C PRO A 829 38.49 21.42 7.88
N VAL A 830 38.36 22.17 6.78
CA VAL A 830 37.49 21.83 5.63
C VAL A 830 38.06 22.39 4.32
N SER A 831 38.04 21.61 3.24
CA SER A 831 38.19 22.10 1.85
C SER A 831 36.97 21.83 1.00
N MET A 832 36.74 22.69 0.01
CA MET A 832 35.81 22.41 -1.08
C MET A 832 36.52 21.55 -2.12
N ILE A 833 35.86 20.47 -2.54
CA ILE A 833 36.29 19.63 -3.65
C ILE A 833 35.31 19.86 -4.78
N THR A 834 35.84 20.40 -5.88
CA THR A 834 35.13 20.55 -7.14
C THR A 834 35.19 19.27 -7.96
N ALA A 835 34.39 19.18 -9.02
CA ALA A 835 34.51 18.11 -9.99
C ALA A 835 35.93 18.01 -10.57
N SER A 836 36.61 19.13 -10.81
CA SER A 836 38.00 19.14 -11.26
C SER A 836 38.96 18.55 -10.23
N ASP A 837 38.79 18.89 -8.95
CA ASP A 837 39.61 18.33 -7.87
C ASP A 837 39.35 16.83 -7.70
N PHE A 838 38.08 16.43 -7.81
CA PHE A 838 37.68 15.03 -7.81
C PHE A 838 38.28 14.27 -8.98
N LYS A 839 38.25 14.81 -10.21
CA LYS A 839 38.90 14.18 -11.37
C LYS A 839 40.42 14.13 -11.22
N GLN A 840 41.05 15.11 -10.57
CA GLN A 840 42.49 15.06 -10.31
C GLN A 840 42.87 13.98 -9.29
N GLN A 841 42.05 13.76 -8.27
CA GLN A 841 42.41 12.91 -7.12
C GLN A 841 41.74 11.53 -7.13
N GLN A 842 40.58 11.39 -7.76
CA GLN A 842 39.65 10.25 -7.65
C GLN A 842 39.02 9.83 -8.99
N GLN A 843 39.62 10.18 -10.14
CA GLN A 843 39.13 9.72 -11.46
C GLN A 843 38.98 8.19 -11.55
N PHE A 844 39.87 7.45 -10.88
CA PHE A 844 39.82 5.99 -10.82
C PHE A 844 38.47 5.46 -10.30
N VAL A 845 37.74 6.23 -9.49
CA VAL A 845 36.41 5.85 -9.00
C VAL A 845 35.41 5.86 -10.15
N VAL A 846 35.39 6.92 -10.96
CA VAL A 846 34.51 7.04 -12.12
C VAL A 846 34.83 5.96 -13.15
N ASP A 847 36.12 5.78 -13.44
CA ASP A 847 36.59 4.78 -14.40
C ASP A 847 36.23 3.36 -13.94
N GLY A 848 36.43 3.06 -12.65
CA GLY A 848 36.09 1.76 -12.08
C GLY A 848 34.59 1.46 -12.09
N LEU A 849 33.75 2.47 -11.82
CA LEU A 849 32.29 2.32 -11.91
C LEU A 849 31.83 2.08 -13.36
N GLN A 850 32.44 2.76 -14.34
CA GLN A 850 32.16 2.52 -15.77
C GLN A 850 32.55 1.11 -16.18
N ILE A 851 33.76 0.66 -15.80
CA ILE A 851 34.22 -0.71 -16.05
C ILE A 851 33.24 -1.73 -15.48
N PHE A 852 32.74 -1.52 -14.26
CA PHE A 852 31.76 -2.42 -13.67
C PHE A 852 30.45 -2.46 -14.48
N LEU A 853 29.92 -1.29 -14.85
CA LEU A 853 28.68 -1.20 -15.62
C LEU A 853 28.79 -1.91 -16.98
N GLU A 854 29.94 -1.84 -17.65
CA GLU A 854 30.21 -2.54 -18.92
C GLU A 854 30.20 -4.08 -18.78
N HIS A 855 30.54 -4.61 -17.60
CA HIS A 855 30.59 -6.05 -17.31
C HIS A 855 29.35 -6.57 -16.58
N SER A 856 28.32 -5.72 -16.39
CA SER A 856 27.13 -6.05 -15.62
C SER A 856 25.84 -5.94 -16.43
N GLU A 857 24.87 -6.78 -16.10
CA GLU A 857 23.52 -6.71 -16.63
C GLU A 857 22.52 -6.32 -15.54
N VAL A 858 21.47 -5.59 -15.93
CA VAL A 858 20.36 -5.30 -15.02
C VAL A 858 19.49 -6.54 -14.91
N LEU A 859 19.25 -7.00 -13.69
CA LEU A 859 18.35 -8.09 -13.39
C LEU A 859 17.10 -7.54 -12.69
N PHE A 860 15.92 -8.03 -13.09
CA PHE A 860 14.66 -7.69 -12.46
C PHE A 860 14.26 -8.80 -11.47
N PRO A 861 13.65 -8.46 -10.33
CA PRO A 861 13.22 -9.46 -9.37
C PRO A 861 12.05 -10.28 -9.91
N ASN A 862 12.00 -11.56 -9.54
CA ASN A 862 10.75 -12.32 -9.68
C ASN A 862 9.73 -11.81 -8.65
N LEU A 863 8.44 -12.00 -8.93
CA LEU A 863 7.42 -11.69 -7.94
C LEU A 863 7.54 -12.65 -6.75
N ILE A 864 7.80 -12.10 -5.58
CA ILE A 864 7.84 -12.80 -4.29
C ILE A 864 7.06 -12.01 -3.26
N ASP A 865 6.69 -12.69 -2.18
CA ASP A 865 6.14 -12.04 -0.99
C ASP A 865 7.28 -11.82 0.01
N THR A 866 7.66 -10.56 0.23
CA THR A 866 8.81 -10.22 1.10
C THR A 866 8.36 -9.67 2.45
N ARG A 867 9.05 -10.09 3.52
CA ARG A 867 8.86 -9.56 4.88
C ARG A 867 9.84 -8.44 5.23
N LEU A 868 10.75 -8.09 4.32
CA LEU A 868 11.84 -7.15 4.56
C LEU A 868 11.48 -5.70 4.23
N VAL A 869 10.19 -5.34 4.24
CA VAL A 869 9.69 -4.01 3.83
C VAL A 869 10.36 -2.88 4.62
N ALA A 870 10.68 -3.11 5.89
CA ALA A 870 11.38 -2.13 6.72
C ALA A 870 12.71 -1.67 6.08
N LEU A 871 13.42 -2.53 5.36
CA LEU A 871 14.70 -2.19 4.72
C LEU A 871 14.54 -1.14 3.60
N GLU A 872 13.37 -1.08 2.93
CA GLU A 872 13.07 -0.07 1.91
C GLU A 872 13.09 1.36 2.50
N ASP A 873 12.53 1.52 3.70
CA ASP A 873 12.51 2.80 4.43
C ASP A 873 13.92 3.23 4.90
N TYR A 874 14.82 2.27 5.14
CA TYR A 874 16.19 2.55 5.60
C TYR A 874 17.16 2.77 4.45
N ASP A 875 17.20 1.86 3.47
CA ASP A 875 18.05 1.95 2.29
C ASP A 875 17.36 1.30 1.07
N PRO A 876 16.68 2.09 0.22
CA PRO A 876 15.93 1.56 -0.91
C PRO A 876 16.82 0.89 -1.97
N ILE A 877 18.09 1.28 -2.07
CA ILE A 877 19.03 0.72 -3.05
C ILE A 877 19.48 -0.67 -2.60
N LEU A 878 19.86 -0.81 -1.32
CA LEU A 878 20.18 -2.12 -0.76
C LEU A 878 18.97 -3.05 -0.82
N PHE A 879 17.78 -2.54 -0.47
CA PHE A 879 16.53 -3.29 -0.56
C PHE A 879 16.26 -3.82 -1.97
N SER A 880 16.46 -3.00 -3.01
CA SER A 880 16.31 -3.44 -4.42
C SER A 880 17.20 -4.62 -4.77
N THR A 881 18.43 -4.66 -4.24
CA THR A 881 19.37 -5.77 -4.48
C THR A 881 18.91 -7.02 -3.73
N VAL A 882 18.56 -6.88 -2.45
CA VAL A 882 18.05 -7.99 -1.61
C VAL A 882 16.80 -8.62 -2.24
N GLN A 883 15.89 -7.82 -2.81
CA GLN A 883 14.72 -8.34 -3.51
C GLN A 883 15.10 -9.25 -4.68
N ILE A 884 16.12 -8.90 -5.47
CA ILE A 884 16.59 -9.73 -6.59
C ILE A 884 17.23 -11.02 -6.04
N VAL A 885 18.03 -10.93 -4.99
CA VAL A 885 18.68 -12.09 -4.35
C VAL A 885 17.64 -13.12 -3.91
N VAL A 886 16.67 -12.69 -3.08
CA VAL A 886 15.64 -13.56 -2.52
C VAL A 886 14.74 -14.14 -3.63
N SER A 887 14.43 -13.34 -4.67
CA SER A 887 13.46 -13.73 -5.70
C SER A 887 14.03 -14.62 -6.81
N THR A 888 15.30 -14.45 -7.15
CA THR A 888 15.96 -15.20 -8.22
C THR A 888 16.76 -16.39 -7.71
N LYS A 889 17.05 -16.43 -6.40
CA LYS A 889 17.90 -17.43 -5.76
C LYS A 889 19.26 -17.55 -6.45
N LYS A 890 19.79 -16.45 -6.97
CA LYS A 890 21.16 -16.36 -7.50
C LYS A 890 22.15 -15.98 -6.39
N PRO A 891 23.44 -16.34 -6.51
CA PRO A 891 24.44 -16.06 -5.49
C PRO A 891 24.64 -14.55 -5.28
N TRP A 892 24.59 -14.08 -4.03
CA TRP A 892 24.90 -12.70 -3.68
C TRP A 892 26.36 -12.55 -3.24
N LEU A 893 27.10 -11.65 -3.91
CA LEU A 893 28.39 -11.18 -3.46
C LEU A 893 28.22 -9.89 -2.65
N CYS A 894 28.56 -9.95 -1.36
CA CYS A 894 28.45 -8.84 -0.42
C CYS A 894 29.77 -8.65 0.33
N CYS A 895 30.26 -7.41 0.43
CA CYS A 895 31.47 -7.08 1.18
C CYS A 895 31.27 -7.01 2.70
N ASP A 896 30.02 -7.12 3.18
CA ASP A 896 29.66 -7.14 4.60
C ASP A 896 29.50 -8.57 5.11
N GLY A 897 30.47 -9.03 5.89
CA GLY A 897 30.45 -10.39 6.43
C GLY A 897 29.27 -10.68 7.36
N ALA A 898 28.85 -9.71 8.18
CA ALA A 898 27.73 -9.91 9.10
C ALA A 898 26.40 -10.01 8.37
N LEU A 899 26.19 -9.15 7.36
CA LEU A 899 24.98 -9.21 6.55
C LEU A 899 24.93 -10.51 5.75
N SER A 900 26.06 -10.91 5.15
CA SER A 900 26.20 -12.19 4.44
C SER A 900 25.87 -13.39 5.34
N ALA A 901 26.36 -13.39 6.58
CA ALA A 901 26.07 -14.44 7.56
C ALA A 901 24.57 -14.52 7.92
N ILE A 902 23.91 -13.38 8.12
CA ILE A 902 22.46 -13.33 8.40
C ILE A 902 21.69 -13.98 7.26
N PHE A 903 21.93 -13.56 6.01
CA PHE A 903 21.21 -14.08 4.86
C PHE A 903 21.54 -15.54 4.55
N HIS A 904 22.78 -15.97 4.80
CA HIS A 904 23.17 -17.37 4.70
C HIS A 904 22.38 -18.25 5.70
N ASN A 905 22.25 -17.78 6.95
CA ASN A 905 21.50 -18.50 7.99
C ASN A 905 19.99 -18.55 7.70
N GLU A 906 19.45 -17.54 7.01
CA GLU A 906 18.07 -17.54 6.49
C GLU A 906 17.89 -18.43 5.23
N GLY A 907 18.96 -19.09 4.76
CA GLY A 907 18.92 -20.04 3.65
C GLY A 907 19.06 -19.41 2.26
N GLU A 908 19.52 -18.16 2.16
CA GLU A 908 19.84 -17.55 0.87
C GLU A 908 21.20 -18.01 0.33
N ILE A 909 21.35 -17.93 -1.00
CA ILE A 909 22.57 -18.36 -1.69
C ILE A 909 23.58 -17.21 -1.66
N ILE A 910 24.65 -17.39 -0.89
CA ILE A 910 25.71 -16.39 -0.68
C ILE A 910 27.02 -16.89 -1.31
N VAL A 911 27.80 -15.97 -1.86
CA VAL A 911 29.15 -16.24 -2.37
C VAL A 911 30.13 -16.28 -1.20
N ASN A 912 31.09 -17.20 -1.22
CA ASN A 912 32.26 -17.13 -0.36
C ASN A 912 33.08 -15.91 -0.78
N ALA A 913 32.80 -14.76 -0.17
CA ALA A 913 33.40 -13.49 -0.52
C ALA A 913 34.92 -13.52 -0.27
N ALA A 914 35.39 -14.21 0.76
CA ALA A 914 36.81 -14.36 1.04
C ALA A 914 37.54 -15.06 -0.13
N SER A 915 37.03 -16.19 -0.62
CA SER A 915 37.60 -16.94 -1.75
C SER A 915 37.47 -16.16 -3.06
N PHE A 916 36.26 -15.68 -3.38
CA PHE A 916 35.98 -14.98 -4.62
C PHE A 916 36.83 -13.71 -4.78
N LEU A 917 36.93 -12.90 -3.72
CA LEU A 917 37.73 -11.67 -3.75
C LEU A 917 39.24 -11.98 -3.74
N SER A 918 39.68 -13.11 -3.19
CA SER A 918 41.08 -13.57 -3.30
C SER A 918 41.44 -13.93 -4.74
N ASN A 919 40.54 -14.60 -5.48
CA ASN A 919 40.73 -14.88 -6.91
C ASN A 919 40.80 -13.59 -7.72
N LEU A 920 39.91 -12.63 -7.46
CA LEU A 920 39.97 -11.30 -8.08
C LEU A 920 41.25 -10.53 -7.73
N ASN A 921 41.77 -10.71 -6.51
CA ASN A 921 43.03 -10.11 -6.09
C ASN A 921 44.21 -10.67 -6.90
N ALA A 922 44.25 -12.00 -7.11
CA ALA A 922 45.28 -12.65 -7.90
C ALA A 922 45.31 -12.16 -9.36
N GLU A 923 44.13 -11.88 -9.94
CA GLU A 923 43.99 -11.36 -11.31
C GLU A 923 44.21 -9.84 -11.45
N SER A 924 44.32 -9.12 -10.33
CA SER A 924 44.48 -7.67 -10.31
C SER A 924 45.96 -7.26 -10.26
N SER A 925 46.32 -6.17 -10.95
CA SER A 925 47.70 -5.67 -10.90
C SER A 925 48.04 -5.09 -9.52
N HIS A 926 49.28 -5.29 -9.05
CA HIS A 926 49.76 -4.70 -7.78
C HIS A 926 49.51 -3.19 -7.70
N LYS A 927 49.77 -2.46 -8.80
CA LYS A 927 49.58 -1.01 -8.88
C LYS A 927 48.13 -0.61 -8.62
N SER A 928 47.16 -1.38 -9.12
CA SER A 928 45.73 -1.12 -8.89
C SER A 928 45.36 -1.29 -7.40
N LYS A 929 45.97 -2.28 -6.72
CA LYS A 929 45.62 -2.71 -5.37
C LYS A 929 46.20 -1.86 -4.24
N MET A 930 47.18 -1.00 -4.54
CA MET A 930 47.89 -0.19 -3.53
C MET A 930 46.95 0.60 -2.60
N LEU A 931 45.88 1.19 -3.13
CA LEU A 931 44.90 1.92 -2.32
C LEU A 931 44.11 0.99 -1.39
N GLY A 932 43.72 -0.21 -1.87
CA GLY A 932 43.04 -1.22 -1.05
C GLY A 932 43.89 -1.70 0.12
N LEU A 933 45.18 -1.97 -0.14
CA LEU A 933 46.15 -2.34 0.89
C LEU A 933 46.31 -1.24 1.96
N TYR A 934 46.35 0.03 1.53
CA TYR A 934 46.39 1.17 2.44
C TYR A 934 45.10 1.29 3.29
N LEU A 935 43.93 1.17 2.66
CA LEU A 935 42.63 1.23 3.36
C LEU A 935 42.47 0.08 4.35
N CYS A 936 42.96 -1.12 4.03
CA CYS A 936 42.95 -2.25 4.95
C CYS A 936 43.65 -1.93 6.27
N VAL A 937 44.77 -1.21 6.21
CA VAL A 937 45.51 -0.79 7.39
C VAL A 937 44.85 0.38 8.11
N GLU A 938 44.53 1.45 7.37
CA GLU A 938 44.12 2.71 7.98
C GLU A 938 42.66 2.71 8.44
N THR A 939 41.77 1.97 7.78
CA THR A 939 40.33 1.97 8.08
C THR A 939 39.82 0.61 8.55
N LYS A 940 40.71 -0.38 8.68
CA LYS A 940 40.38 -1.79 8.95
C LYS A 940 39.38 -2.35 7.94
N LEU A 941 39.44 -1.88 6.68
CA LEU A 941 38.62 -2.41 5.61
C LEU A 941 39.02 -3.87 5.36
N PRO A 942 38.09 -4.85 5.39
CA PRO A 942 38.42 -6.24 5.14
C PRO A 942 38.94 -6.38 3.69
N PHE A 943 40.12 -6.97 3.51
CA PHE A 943 40.78 -7.14 2.22
C PHE A 943 41.37 -8.55 2.10
N PRO A 944 41.20 -9.26 0.98
CA PRO A 944 41.65 -10.63 0.80
C PRO A 944 43.17 -10.69 0.54
N LEU A 945 43.99 -10.46 1.56
CA LEU A 945 45.44 -10.32 1.42
C LEU A 945 46.13 -11.61 0.94
N LEU A 946 46.91 -11.53 -0.14
CA LEU A 946 47.73 -12.63 -0.66
C LEU A 946 49.20 -12.50 -0.23
N TYR A 947 49.95 -13.61 -0.31
CA TYR A 947 51.39 -13.60 -0.02
C TYR A 947 52.14 -12.67 -0.99
N GLU A 948 51.76 -12.75 -2.26
CA GLU A 948 52.34 -11.98 -3.37
C GLU A 948 52.26 -10.48 -3.07
N ASP A 949 51.13 -9.99 -2.55
CA ASP A 949 50.93 -8.57 -2.21
C ASP A 949 51.96 -8.07 -1.20
N ILE A 950 52.26 -8.86 -0.16
CA ILE A 950 53.27 -8.49 0.84
C ILE A 950 54.67 -8.53 0.21
N THR A 951 54.97 -9.55 -0.59
CA THR A 951 56.29 -9.65 -1.23
C THR A 951 56.55 -8.54 -2.25
N GLU A 952 55.53 -8.10 -3.00
CA GLU A 952 55.64 -7.00 -3.95
C GLU A 952 55.82 -5.65 -3.24
N LEU A 953 55.15 -5.44 -2.09
CA LEU A 953 55.41 -4.28 -1.24
C LEU A 953 56.85 -4.27 -0.71
N LEU A 954 57.37 -5.43 -0.31
CA LEU A 954 58.73 -5.60 0.18
C LEU A 954 59.79 -5.51 -0.94
N ALA A 955 59.45 -5.85 -2.17
CA ALA A 955 60.33 -5.69 -3.33
C ALA A 955 60.37 -4.24 -3.85
N SER A 956 59.51 -3.35 -3.33
CA SER A 956 59.42 -1.96 -3.76
C SER A 956 60.65 -1.14 -3.35
N ILE A 957 61.00 -0.16 -4.17
CA ILE A 957 62.06 0.81 -3.86
C ILE A 957 61.52 1.87 -2.86
N ASN A 958 60.20 2.05 -2.75
CA ASN A 958 59.59 3.05 -1.87
C ASN A 958 59.61 2.58 -0.39
N PRO A 959 60.34 3.27 0.51
CA PRO A 959 60.38 2.91 1.93
C PRO A 959 59.00 2.89 2.61
N GLU A 960 58.05 3.71 2.16
CA GLU A 960 56.69 3.73 2.73
C GLU A 960 55.94 2.41 2.50
N ASN A 961 56.22 1.71 1.40
CA ASN A 961 55.63 0.39 1.12
C ASN A 961 56.11 -0.65 2.14
N HIS A 962 57.33 -0.53 2.63
CA HIS A 962 57.83 -1.40 3.70
C HIS A 962 57.12 -1.12 5.02
N LEU A 963 56.83 0.15 5.34
CA LEU A 963 56.03 0.49 6.52
C LEU A 963 54.60 -0.06 6.40
N LEU A 964 53.99 0.05 5.21
CA LEU A 964 52.67 -0.51 4.93
C LEU A 964 52.67 -2.04 5.09
N ALA A 965 53.65 -2.74 4.53
CA ALA A 965 53.82 -4.19 4.69
C ALA A 965 53.95 -4.58 6.17
N SER A 966 54.74 -3.83 6.95
CA SER A 966 54.86 -4.04 8.40
C SER A 966 53.52 -3.93 9.12
N LYS A 967 52.71 -2.90 8.79
CA LYS A 967 51.40 -2.69 9.42
C LYS A 967 50.40 -3.77 8.99
N LEU A 968 50.40 -4.18 7.71
CA LEU A 968 49.57 -5.28 7.20
C LEU A 968 49.85 -6.58 7.95
N ILE A 969 51.13 -6.97 8.07
CA ILE A 969 51.54 -8.18 8.80
C ILE A 969 51.02 -8.15 10.25
N ARG A 970 51.19 -7.02 10.95
CA ARG A 970 50.71 -6.86 12.33
C ARG A 970 49.19 -6.96 12.45
N ASN A 971 48.45 -6.33 11.54
CA ASN A 971 46.99 -6.23 11.60
C ASN A 971 46.26 -7.49 11.13
N THR A 972 46.84 -8.26 10.21
CA THR A 972 46.15 -9.37 9.51
C THR A 972 46.70 -10.76 9.82
N CYS A 973 47.99 -10.90 10.18
CA CYS A 973 48.60 -12.22 10.41
C CYS A 973 48.34 -12.79 11.82
N ILE A 974 47.55 -12.11 12.66
CA ILE A 974 47.12 -12.63 13.97
C ILE A 974 45.97 -13.64 13.81
N ASP A 975 45.16 -13.53 12.74
CA ASP A 975 43.97 -14.39 12.53
C ASP A 975 44.25 -15.65 11.68
N LEU A 976 45.33 -15.66 10.87
CA LEU A 976 45.73 -16.78 9.99
C LEU A 976 46.38 -17.99 10.71
N VAL A 977 46.27 -18.04 12.04
CA VAL A 977 47.24 -18.72 12.91
C VAL A 977 47.04 -20.23 13.12
N PHE A 978 45.93 -20.83 12.67
CA PHE A 978 45.58 -22.21 13.03
C PHE A 978 46.05 -23.31 12.04
N GLY A 979 47.19 -23.16 11.36
CA GLY A 979 47.69 -24.20 10.44
C GLY A 979 49.22 -24.30 10.26
N SER A 980 49.72 -25.50 9.94
CA SER A 980 51.14 -25.84 9.77
C SER A 980 51.86 -25.12 8.61
N ARG A 981 51.12 -24.39 7.75
CA ARG A 981 51.67 -23.59 6.63
C ARG A 981 52.14 -22.19 7.04
N THR A 982 51.82 -21.73 8.25
CA THR A 982 52.16 -20.38 8.76
C THR A 982 53.65 -20.17 8.99
N THR A 983 54.36 -21.18 9.51
CA THR A 983 55.81 -21.05 9.78
C THR A 983 56.61 -20.91 8.48
N THR A 984 56.25 -21.66 7.43
CA THR A 984 56.88 -21.56 6.10
C THR A 984 56.67 -20.18 5.47
N PHE A 985 55.46 -19.62 5.58
CA PHE A 985 55.14 -18.27 5.12
C PHE A 985 56.01 -17.21 5.79
N PHE A 986 56.13 -17.23 7.13
CA PHE A 986 56.98 -16.26 7.84
C PHE A 986 58.46 -16.43 7.54
N ILE A 987 58.95 -17.67 7.36
CA ILE A 987 60.33 -17.92 6.92
C ILE A 987 60.59 -17.28 5.56
N GLN A 988 59.69 -17.48 4.59
CA GLN A 988 59.81 -16.88 3.25
C GLN A 988 59.79 -15.35 3.29
N LEU A 989 58.94 -14.73 4.14
CA LEU A 989 58.97 -13.28 4.34
C LEU A 989 60.29 -12.78 4.93
N ILE A 990 60.86 -13.51 5.90
CA ILE A 990 62.18 -13.18 6.46
C ILE A 990 63.26 -13.27 5.38
N PHE A 991 63.23 -14.27 4.50
CA PHE A 991 64.14 -14.34 3.36
C PHE A 991 64.02 -13.11 2.44
N SER A 992 62.79 -12.70 2.12
CA SER A 992 62.56 -11.48 1.33
C SER A 992 63.13 -10.25 2.01
N ILE A 993 62.98 -10.12 3.33
CA ILE A 993 63.51 -9.01 4.15
C ILE A 993 65.04 -8.98 4.17
N LEU A 994 65.67 -10.15 4.29
CA LEU A 994 67.13 -10.22 4.34
C LEU A 994 67.79 -9.71 3.05
N ASN A 995 67.04 -9.66 1.94
CA ASN A 995 67.45 -9.08 0.66
C ASN A 995 67.24 -7.56 0.53
N ILE A 996 66.57 -6.91 1.48
CA ILE A 996 66.18 -5.49 1.38
C ILE A 996 67.16 -4.60 2.15
N GLU A 997 67.52 -3.46 1.58
CA GLU A 997 68.18 -2.36 2.29
C GLU A 997 67.19 -1.22 2.48
N SER A 998 66.60 -1.13 3.68
CA SER A 998 65.62 -0.09 4.02
C SER A 998 65.74 0.36 5.47
N ILE A 999 65.42 1.62 5.74
CA ILE A 999 65.33 2.18 7.09
C ILE A 999 64.17 1.57 7.90
N TYR A 1000 63.12 1.04 7.24
CA TYR A 1000 61.98 0.42 7.90
C TYR A 1000 62.12 -1.10 8.07
N LEU A 1001 63.29 -1.66 7.76
CA LEU A 1001 63.56 -3.10 7.84
C LEU A 1001 63.29 -3.65 9.24
N GLU A 1002 63.66 -2.90 10.27
CA GLU A 1002 63.40 -3.25 11.67
C GLU A 1002 61.91 -3.29 11.98
N HIS A 1003 61.10 -2.40 11.43
CA HIS A 1003 59.65 -2.40 11.65
C HIS A 1003 58.98 -3.64 11.06
N VAL A 1004 59.33 -3.99 9.81
CA VAL A 1004 58.80 -5.20 9.14
C VAL A 1004 59.22 -6.46 9.89
N PHE A 1005 60.50 -6.56 10.26
CA PHE A 1005 61.04 -7.68 11.02
C PHE A 1005 60.35 -7.82 12.38
N ASN A 1006 60.16 -6.70 13.09
CA ASN A 1006 59.43 -6.68 14.36
C ASN A 1006 57.98 -7.11 14.17
N GLY A 1007 57.29 -6.63 13.12
CA GLY A 1007 55.91 -7.03 12.82
C GLY A 1007 55.75 -8.54 12.60
N ILE A 1008 56.67 -9.16 11.85
CA ILE A 1008 56.68 -10.62 11.66
C ILE A 1008 56.88 -11.35 12.99
N LEU A 1009 57.86 -10.93 13.78
CA LEU A 1009 58.18 -11.58 15.05
C LEU A 1009 57.08 -11.42 16.08
N GLU A 1010 56.48 -10.24 16.18
CA GLU A 1010 55.29 -9.99 17.00
C GLU A 1010 54.18 -10.99 16.61
N SER A 1011 53.82 -11.10 15.33
CA SER A 1011 52.80 -12.05 14.85
C SER A 1011 53.16 -13.51 15.17
N VAL A 1012 54.40 -13.94 14.95
CA VAL A 1012 54.87 -15.31 15.27
C VAL A 1012 54.79 -15.60 16.78
N ILE A 1013 55.15 -14.62 17.61
CA ILE A 1013 55.14 -14.78 19.07
C ILE A 1013 53.70 -14.81 19.61
N TYR A 1014 52.81 -13.92 19.13
CA TYR A 1014 51.40 -13.91 19.51
C TYR A 1014 50.66 -15.17 19.03
N SER A 1015 50.96 -15.65 17.82
CA SER A 1015 50.32 -16.82 17.22
C SER A 1015 50.56 -18.13 17.99
N SER A 1016 51.72 -18.26 18.63
CA SER A 1016 52.12 -19.47 19.37
C SER A 1016 51.53 -19.55 20.78
N ILE A 1017 50.63 -18.64 21.17
CA ILE A 1017 49.92 -18.64 22.47
C ILE A 1017 48.76 -19.65 22.49
N GLY A 1018 48.24 -20.10 21.33
CA GLY A 1018 47.12 -21.04 21.24
C GLY A 1018 47.46 -22.54 21.28
N ASN A 1019 48.73 -22.93 21.15
CA ASN A 1019 49.13 -24.33 21.26
C ASN A 1019 49.47 -24.67 22.72
N ASN A 1020 48.97 -25.82 23.21
CA ASN A 1020 49.10 -26.39 24.56
C ASN A 1020 50.55 -26.67 25.05
N ILE A 1021 51.55 -25.88 24.63
CA ILE A 1021 52.93 -25.97 25.05
C ILE A 1021 53.26 -24.72 25.87
N ILE A 1022 53.53 -24.90 27.15
CA ILE A 1022 53.96 -23.86 28.09
C ILE A 1022 55.42 -23.49 27.75
N LEU A 1023 55.63 -22.75 26.66
CA LEU A 1023 56.90 -22.11 26.34
C LEU A 1023 56.78 -20.61 26.63
N ASN A 1024 57.79 -20.03 27.26
CA ASN A 1024 57.86 -18.58 27.42
C ASN A 1024 58.19 -17.89 26.09
N VAL A 1025 58.03 -16.56 26.06
CA VAL A 1025 58.17 -15.76 24.85
C VAL A 1025 59.60 -15.86 24.29
N GLU A 1026 60.60 -15.88 25.17
CA GLU A 1026 62.02 -16.00 24.83
C GLU A 1026 62.37 -17.37 24.20
N GLU A 1027 61.76 -18.46 24.69
CA GLU A 1027 61.92 -19.80 24.13
C GLU A 1027 61.28 -19.92 22.75
N LYS A 1028 60.08 -19.36 22.57
CA LYS A 1028 59.39 -19.30 21.26
C LYS A 1028 60.20 -18.52 20.25
N PHE A 1029 60.72 -17.36 20.67
CA PHE A 1029 61.60 -16.53 19.85
C PHE A 1029 62.90 -17.27 19.48
N ALA A 1030 63.54 -17.96 20.44
CA ALA A 1030 64.72 -18.77 20.21
C ALA A 1030 64.49 -19.93 19.21
N ILE A 1031 63.34 -20.62 19.30
CA ILE A 1031 62.96 -21.69 18.38
C ILE A 1031 62.80 -21.13 16.96
N PHE A 1032 62.04 -20.04 16.80
CA PHE A 1032 61.82 -19.44 15.49
C PHE A 1032 63.12 -18.98 14.84
N LEU A 1033 63.98 -18.26 15.56
CA LEU A 1033 65.29 -17.83 15.05
C LEU A 1033 66.15 -19.03 14.63
N ASN A 1034 66.10 -20.14 15.36
CA ASN A 1034 66.87 -21.33 15.00
C ASN A 1034 66.33 -22.03 13.75
N VAL A 1035 65.00 -22.12 13.59
CA VAL A 1035 64.38 -22.68 12.38
C VAL A 1035 64.78 -21.84 11.16
N VAL A 1036 64.63 -20.52 11.25
CA VAL A 1036 65.02 -19.58 10.19
C VAL A 1036 66.52 -19.67 9.88
N ALA A 1037 67.37 -19.74 10.91
CA ALA A 1037 68.82 -19.87 10.73
C ALA A 1037 69.25 -21.18 10.05
N ARG A 1038 68.53 -22.29 10.30
CA ARG A 1038 68.79 -23.59 9.64
C ARG A 1038 68.52 -23.54 8.13
N ASP A 1039 67.52 -22.80 7.71
CA ASP A 1039 67.19 -22.65 6.29
C ASP A 1039 68.15 -21.68 5.57
N ILE A 1040 68.75 -20.72 6.30
CA ILE A 1040 69.70 -19.72 5.77
C ILE A 1040 71.16 -20.19 5.83
N ASN A 1041 71.44 -21.34 6.45
CA ASN A 1041 72.74 -21.74 7.02
C ASN A 1041 73.97 -21.67 6.07
N ASN A 1042 73.78 -21.53 4.76
CA ASN A 1042 74.83 -21.40 3.76
C ASN A 1042 75.23 -19.95 3.40
N ASN A 1043 74.63 -18.92 4.00
CA ASN A 1043 74.94 -17.51 3.72
C ASN A 1043 75.30 -16.71 4.99
N GLU A 1044 76.60 -16.48 5.19
CA GLU A 1044 77.14 -15.78 6.38
C GLU A 1044 76.63 -14.32 6.49
N PHE A 1045 76.38 -13.66 5.37
CA PHE A 1045 75.85 -12.30 5.35
C PHE A 1045 74.42 -12.24 5.92
N TYR A 1046 73.54 -13.15 5.50
CA TYR A 1046 72.18 -13.22 6.02
C TYR A 1046 72.14 -13.66 7.49
N LEU A 1047 73.02 -14.55 7.93
CA LEU A 1047 73.11 -14.94 9.35
C LEU A 1047 73.52 -13.75 10.24
N LYS A 1048 74.48 -12.92 9.80
CA LYS A 1048 74.86 -11.69 10.51
C LYS A 1048 73.71 -10.71 10.58
N LYS A 1049 72.99 -10.52 9.47
CA LYS A 1049 71.83 -9.62 9.39
C LYS A 1049 70.66 -10.08 10.26
N LEU A 1050 70.35 -11.38 10.26
CA LEU A 1050 69.34 -12.01 11.13
C LEU A 1050 69.72 -11.85 12.61
N SER A 1051 70.98 -12.09 12.97
CA SER A 1051 71.48 -11.92 14.35
C SER A 1051 71.38 -10.46 14.83
N TYR A 1052 71.72 -9.50 13.97
CA TYR A 1052 71.58 -8.07 14.25
C TYR A 1052 70.13 -7.68 14.52
N LEU A 1053 69.22 -8.03 13.59
CA LEU A 1053 67.79 -7.73 13.70
C LEU A 1053 67.17 -8.43 14.92
N GLY A 1054 67.48 -9.70 15.15
CA GLY A 1054 67.02 -10.47 16.31
C GLY A 1054 67.49 -9.88 17.64
N THR A 1055 68.75 -9.44 17.73
CA THR A 1055 69.28 -8.79 18.93
C THR A 1055 68.60 -7.45 19.19
N LYS A 1056 68.35 -6.66 18.14
CA LYS A 1056 67.62 -5.40 18.27
C LYS A 1056 66.18 -5.61 18.72
N PHE A 1057 65.48 -6.58 18.13
CA PHE A 1057 64.13 -6.95 18.55
C PHE A 1057 64.07 -7.33 20.03
N ALA A 1058 64.95 -8.24 20.47
CA ALA A 1058 64.99 -8.71 21.86
C ALA A 1058 65.26 -7.57 22.85
N LYS A 1059 66.22 -6.68 22.54
CA LYS A 1059 66.50 -5.49 23.36
C LYS A 1059 65.33 -4.50 23.37
N GLY A 1060 64.69 -4.27 22.22
CA GLY A 1060 63.55 -3.35 22.10
C GLY A 1060 62.31 -3.83 22.85
N HIS A 1061 62.14 -5.14 23.03
CA HIS A 1061 61.03 -5.76 23.76
C HIS A 1061 61.43 -6.23 25.18
N PHE A 1062 62.57 -5.77 25.71
CA PHE A 1062 63.07 -6.10 27.05
C PHE A 1062 63.23 -7.60 27.35
N MET A 1063 63.50 -8.42 26.33
CA MET A 1063 63.71 -9.86 26.48
C MET A 1063 65.12 -10.19 27.00
N ASP A 1064 65.26 -11.28 27.76
CA ASP A 1064 66.56 -11.74 28.23
C ASP A 1064 67.37 -12.40 27.09
N VAL A 1065 68.24 -11.60 26.47
CA VAL A 1065 69.14 -12.04 25.39
C VAL A 1065 70.06 -13.19 25.83
N VAL A 1066 70.49 -13.23 27.10
CA VAL A 1066 71.34 -14.30 27.63
C VAL A 1066 70.56 -15.61 27.70
N TYR A 1067 69.30 -15.54 28.15
CA TYR A 1067 68.39 -16.68 28.19
C TYR A 1067 68.03 -17.19 26.78
N ILE A 1068 67.72 -16.29 25.84
CA ILE A 1068 67.45 -16.64 24.43
C ILE A 1068 68.64 -17.39 23.81
N ASN A 1069 69.86 -16.88 23.99
CA ASN A 1069 71.06 -17.54 23.46
C ASN A 1069 71.29 -18.94 24.06
N LYS A 1070 71.03 -19.12 25.37
CA LYS A 1070 71.05 -20.45 26.01
C LYS A 1070 70.01 -21.38 25.39
N CYS A 1071 68.80 -20.89 25.12
CA CYS A 1071 67.75 -21.67 24.47
C CYS A 1071 68.16 -22.11 23.06
N ILE A 1072 68.71 -21.22 22.23
CA ILE A 1072 69.20 -21.55 20.89
C ILE A 1072 70.29 -22.63 20.95
N GLN A 1073 71.25 -22.52 21.87
CA GLN A 1073 72.31 -23.52 22.08
C GLN A 1073 71.73 -24.89 22.47
N ASN A 1074 70.78 -24.92 23.40
CA ASN A 1074 70.13 -26.16 23.83
C ASN A 1074 69.34 -26.83 22.70
N ILE A 1075 68.70 -26.06 21.83
CA ILE A 1075 67.97 -26.60 20.66
C ILE A 1075 68.96 -27.18 19.62
N ASN A 1076 70.11 -26.54 19.43
CA ASN A 1076 71.15 -27.04 18.53
C ASN A 1076 71.82 -28.33 19.03
N LEU A 1077 72.03 -28.45 20.34
CA LEU A 1077 72.55 -29.68 20.97
C LEU A 1077 71.55 -30.86 20.86
N LYS A 1078 70.24 -30.61 21.02
CA LYS A 1078 69.21 -31.66 20.85
C LYS A 1078 69.08 -32.14 19.40
N GLY A 1079 69.26 -31.27 18.40
CA GLY A 1079 69.20 -31.63 16.98
C GLY A 1079 70.41 -32.43 16.46
N GLN A 1080 71.54 -32.42 17.17
CA GLN A 1080 72.71 -33.26 16.84
C GLN A 1080 72.58 -34.69 17.36
N ASN A 1081 71.70 -34.94 18.35
CA ASN A 1081 71.44 -36.28 18.91
C ASN A 1081 70.29 -37.03 18.21
N SER A 1082 69.68 -36.45 17.17
CA SER A 1082 68.56 -37.05 16.40
C SER A 1082 68.87 -37.16 14.89
N LYS A 1083 70.15 -37.20 14.51
CA LYS A 1083 70.61 -37.54 13.15
C LYS A 1083 71.11 -38.97 13.08
#